data_AF-A0A830B9D6-F1
#
_entry.id   AF-A0A830B9D6-F1
#
_cell.length_a   1.000
_cell.length_b   1.000
_cell.length_c   1.000
_cell.angle_alpha   90.00
_cell.angle_beta   90.00
_cell.angle_gamma   90.00
#
_symmetry.space_group_name_H-M   'P 1'
#
loop_
_entity.id
_entity.type
_entity.pdbx_description
1 polymer ?
#
loop_
_entity_poly.entity_id
_entity_poly.type
_entity_poly.pdbx_seq_one_letter_code
_entity_poly.pdbx_strand_id
1 'polypeptide(L)'
;MTSALSWIRADESAKEALVRILTERPSVVLPPPLHRLPLRVGNIVEIVGPSPSAKTLILIQAAINCILPKEWKGVQYGGLERAVFFIDLDCRFDVLSISRALEQRIIGVNGLRSSMTRNENEYDKELFAACMRRFMYTRCYNSFEFLATLKTLQYQLQKDKEMQCSAAYMLIIDSIGAFYWMDRALPSSSTGINNRKGLSLQTVTEAIVREIQRLLQMHPMLVLAAKSATFGDKQSGNEVTRHFGKRTDEKSLDSRGPWSLSHRDYMPSVWQSFVSHRVLLRPSEGESKHHNNHPTFFAEWLLPQLKFSDNFRINDHQVLFSLLLLLLATSIGASGNQFKLDGKVLELDDSNFDAAISTFDYIFVDFYAPWCGHCKHLAPELDKAAPILAGLKPPIVIAKVDADKYRKLASKHDVDGYPTLKIFMHGVPTEYHGPRKADLLARFLTKFVAPDVAILNSDSAIKDFVEAAGTNFPIFLGFGLDESVILNLAVKYKKKAWFSVAKDFSEDVMSLYDFDKVPALVAIYPAYNEQSIFYGPFEDKFLEDYIKQSLVPLILPINQESLKLLKDDQRKIVLTIMEDEVDEKSETLIKVLKSAASANRDLVFGYVGFKQWDDFVESFEVDKKTQLPKMVVWDGNEEYYTVIGSDSVNETDMGNQVSKFLEGYKEGSVVQKNLSGPTMMSFIKSNIGVKIFLIFLFVLLVMILILSTMKEEPLTVGTREQSEDRRTSTFSTEDTDKED
;
A
#
# COMPACT_ATOMS: atom_id res chain seq x y z
N MET A 1 -8.55 -8.85 42.22
CA MET A 1 -8.45 -9.52 40.91
C MET A 1 -9.41 -10.69 40.92
N THR A 2 -10.55 -10.57 40.23
CA THR A 2 -11.36 -11.74 39.86
C THR A 2 -10.58 -12.54 38.81
N SER A 3 -10.61 -13.87 38.91
CA SER A 3 -9.79 -14.73 38.03
C SER A 3 -10.32 -14.72 36.60
N ALA A 4 -9.47 -14.89 35.59
CA ALA A 4 -9.89 -15.00 34.18
C ALA A 4 -10.90 -16.15 33.95
N LEU A 5 -10.90 -17.17 34.81
CA LEU A 5 -11.92 -18.23 34.85
C LEU A 5 -13.35 -17.71 35.08
N SER A 6 -13.54 -16.59 35.81
CA SER A 6 -14.84 -15.94 35.99
C SER A 6 -15.36 -15.21 34.75
N TRP A 7 -14.48 -14.90 33.79
CA TRP A 7 -14.85 -14.30 32.49
C TRP A 7 -15.22 -15.34 31.43
N ILE A 8 -14.92 -16.62 31.65
CA ILE A 8 -15.08 -17.70 30.66
C ILE A 8 -16.25 -18.63 31.03
N ARG A 9 -16.73 -18.58 32.28
CA ARG A 9 -17.85 -19.40 32.77
C ARG A 9 -19.16 -18.61 32.87
N ALA A 10 -19.67 -18.21 31.72
CA ALA A 10 -21.09 -18.01 31.49
C ALA A 10 -21.38 -18.35 30.03
N ASP A 11 -22.47 -19.07 29.75
CA ASP A 11 -23.04 -19.15 28.41
C ASP A 11 -23.71 -17.80 28.05
N GLU A 12 -22.95 -16.70 28.10
CA GLU A 12 -23.42 -15.37 27.71
C GLU A 12 -23.49 -15.28 26.18
N SER A 13 -24.63 -14.84 25.65
CA SER A 13 -24.74 -14.59 24.22
C SER A 13 -23.81 -13.45 23.81
N ALA A 14 -23.36 -13.44 22.55
CA ALA A 14 -22.52 -12.34 22.03
C ALA A 14 -23.15 -10.94 22.23
N LYS A 15 -24.49 -10.86 22.27
CA LYS A 15 -25.23 -9.63 22.58
C LYS A 15 -25.08 -9.21 24.05
N GLU A 16 -25.20 -10.14 24.98
CA GLU A 16 -25.06 -9.87 26.42
C GLU A 16 -23.60 -9.52 26.77
N ALA A 17 -22.63 -10.25 26.21
CA ALA A 17 -21.22 -9.92 26.30
C ALA A 17 -20.92 -8.49 25.80
N LEU A 18 -21.46 -8.10 24.64
CA LEU A 18 -21.30 -6.75 24.10
C LEU A 18 -21.93 -5.68 25.00
N VAL A 19 -23.16 -5.91 25.51
CA VAL A 19 -23.84 -4.97 26.42
C VAL A 19 -23.06 -4.81 27.73
N ARG A 20 -22.54 -5.90 28.29
CA ARG A 20 -21.71 -5.90 29.49
C ARG A 20 -20.39 -5.13 29.27
N ILE A 21 -19.67 -5.41 28.19
CA ILE A 21 -18.43 -4.71 27.81
C ILE A 21 -18.66 -3.21 27.54
N LEU A 22 -19.79 -2.83 26.94
CA LEU A 22 -20.19 -1.43 26.72
C LEU A 22 -20.49 -0.71 28.04
N THR A 23 -21.05 -1.41 29.03
CA THR A 23 -21.41 -0.85 30.33
C THR A 23 -20.20 -0.73 31.26
N GLU A 24 -19.31 -1.73 31.30
CA GLU A 24 -18.09 -1.72 32.10
C GLU A 24 -17.03 -0.73 31.59
N ARG A 25 -17.01 -0.45 30.27
CA ARG A 25 -16.02 0.45 29.62
C ARG A 25 -16.72 1.43 28.66
N PRO A 26 -17.30 2.52 29.18
CA PRO A 26 -17.98 3.52 28.36
C PRO A 26 -17.00 4.24 27.41
N SER A 27 -17.52 4.69 26.27
CA SER A 27 -16.78 5.50 25.30
C SER A 27 -16.49 6.90 25.83
N VAL A 28 -15.28 7.39 25.58
CA VAL A 28 -14.85 8.76 25.84
C VAL A 28 -15.40 9.66 24.74
N VAL A 29 -16.30 10.59 25.10
CA VAL A 29 -16.75 11.63 24.17
C VAL A 29 -15.62 12.65 24.03
N LEU A 30 -15.10 12.81 22.82
CA LEU A 30 -14.01 13.73 22.49
C LEU A 30 -14.40 14.68 21.34
N PRO A 31 -13.76 15.86 21.23
CA PRO A 31 -14.04 16.79 20.13
C PRO A 31 -13.64 16.23 18.75
N PRO A 32 -14.16 16.78 17.64
CA PRO A 32 -13.72 16.42 16.30
C PRO A 32 -12.20 16.59 16.09
N PRO A 33 -11.54 15.68 15.33
CA PRO A 33 -12.13 14.54 14.61
C PRO A 33 -12.40 13.31 15.49
N LEU A 34 -11.91 13.29 16.73
CA LEU A 34 -11.88 12.10 17.61
C LEU A 34 -13.29 11.54 17.95
N HIS A 35 -14.34 12.36 17.85
CA HIS A 35 -15.74 11.97 18.07
C HIS A 35 -16.27 10.83 17.17
N ARG A 36 -15.62 10.52 16.03
CA ARG A 36 -16.14 9.56 15.04
C ARG A 36 -16.09 8.10 15.48
N LEU A 37 -15.23 7.77 16.45
CA LEU A 37 -15.07 6.42 16.96
C LEU A 37 -15.37 6.37 18.46
N PRO A 38 -15.97 5.28 18.97
CA PRO A 38 -16.24 5.10 20.39
C PRO A 38 -14.93 4.72 21.13
N LEU A 39 -13.99 5.67 21.15
CA LEU A 39 -12.68 5.55 21.82
C LEU A 39 -12.87 5.25 23.30
N ARG A 40 -12.01 4.40 23.87
CA ARG A 40 -12.09 3.94 25.26
C ARG A 40 -10.74 4.01 25.94
N VAL A 41 -10.83 4.01 27.26
CA VAL A 41 -9.73 3.70 28.15
C VAL A 41 -9.05 2.39 27.72
N GLY A 42 -7.73 2.42 27.51
CA GLY A 42 -6.93 1.33 26.95
C GLY A 42 -6.68 1.42 25.44
N ASN A 43 -7.33 2.33 24.70
CA ASN A 43 -6.94 2.62 23.33
C ASN A 43 -5.69 3.51 23.29
N ILE A 44 -4.85 3.27 22.28
CA ILE A 44 -3.71 4.09 21.88
C ILE A 44 -4.06 4.73 20.53
N VAL A 45 -4.15 6.06 20.49
CA VAL A 45 -4.53 6.85 19.31
C VAL A 45 -3.34 7.68 18.85
N GLU A 46 -2.90 7.47 17.61
CA GLU A 46 -1.81 8.24 16.98
C GLU A 46 -2.38 9.30 16.02
N ILE A 47 -2.06 10.57 16.29
CA ILE A 47 -2.49 11.72 15.48
C ILE A 47 -1.30 12.16 14.61
N VAL A 48 -1.34 11.81 13.33
CA VAL A 48 -0.26 12.01 12.35
C VAL A 48 -0.55 13.24 11.49
N GLY A 49 0.48 13.97 11.02
CA GLY A 49 0.31 15.00 9.98
C GLY A 49 1.51 15.94 9.83
N PRO A 50 1.57 16.79 8.79
CA PRO A 50 2.68 17.70 8.56
C PRO A 50 2.80 18.80 9.63
N SER A 51 3.85 19.60 9.57
CA SER A 51 3.87 20.90 10.22
C SER A 51 3.49 21.95 9.17
N PRO A 52 2.38 22.71 9.29
CA PRO A 52 1.45 22.82 10.43
C PRO A 52 0.11 22.07 10.22
N SER A 53 -0.12 20.96 10.94
CA SER A 53 -1.37 20.17 10.86
C SER A 53 -2.23 20.16 12.13
N ALA A 54 -2.13 21.21 12.97
CA ALA A 54 -2.97 21.44 14.15
C ALA A 54 -3.09 20.30 15.21
N LYS A 55 -2.18 19.32 15.20
CA LYS A 55 -2.13 18.19 16.15
C LYS A 55 -2.23 18.64 17.61
N THR A 56 -1.35 19.57 18.00
CA THR A 56 -1.29 20.15 19.35
C THR A 56 -2.59 20.84 19.76
N LEU A 57 -3.31 21.49 18.83
CA LEU A 57 -4.62 22.09 19.13
C LEU A 57 -5.68 21.03 19.44
N ILE A 58 -5.69 19.90 18.73
CA ILE A 58 -6.59 18.77 19.03
C ILE A 58 -6.25 18.15 20.38
N LEU A 59 -4.96 18.01 20.71
CA LEU A 59 -4.51 17.56 22.02
C LEU A 59 -4.98 18.50 23.15
N ILE A 60 -4.88 19.82 22.96
CA ILE A 60 -5.38 20.84 23.90
C ILE A 60 -6.91 20.70 24.08
N GLN A 61 -7.68 20.58 23.00
CA GLN A 61 -9.14 20.44 23.09
C GLN A 61 -9.56 19.13 23.76
N ALA A 62 -8.86 18.03 23.52
CA ALA A 62 -9.07 16.76 24.21
C ALA A 62 -8.75 16.86 25.72
N ALA A 63 -7.66 17.55 26.08
CA ALA A 63 -7.29 17.81 27.47
C ALA A 63 -8.36 18.67 28.18
N ILE A 64 -8.78 19.79 27.58
CA ILE A 64 -9.81 20.70 28.10
C ILE A 64 -11.14 19.97 28.34
N ASN A 65 -11.59 19.18 27.36
CA ASN A 65 -12.81 18.38 27.49
C ASN A 65 -12.72 17.33 28.62
N CYS A 66 -11.52 16.84 28.93
CA CYS A 66 -11.30 15.89 30.01
C CYS A 66 -11.31 16.55 31.39
N ILE A 67 -10.63 17.69 31.56
CA ILE A 67 -10.48 18.40 32.86
C ILE A 67 -11.71 19.22 33.26
N LEU A 68 -12.50 19.70 32.29
CA LEU A 68 -13.76 20.39 32.55
C LEU A 68 -14.77 19.45 33.21
N PRO A 69 -15.59 19.94 34.15
CA PRO A 69 -16.67 19.15 34.73
C PRO A 69 -17.82 18.96 33.74
N LYS A 70 -18.70 18.00 34.01
CA LYS A 70 -19.95 17.86 33.27
C LYS A 70 -20.87 19.05 33.53
N GLU A 71 -21.01 19.41 34.81
CA GLU A 71 -21.82 20.52 35.30
C GLU A 71 -21.05 21.30 36.38
N TRP A 72 -21.19 22.62 36.42
CA TRP A 72 -20.64 23.46 37.47
C TRP A 72 -21.60 24.62 37.76
N LYS A 73 -21.97 24.81 39.04
CA LYS A 73 -22.88 25.88 39.50
C LYS A 73 -24.18 26.00 38.65
N GLY A 74 -24.76 24.88 38.23
CA GLY A 74 -25.98 24.86 37.40
C GLY A 74 -25.77 25.26 35.93
N VAL A 75 -24.55 25.14 35.41
CA VAL A 75 -24.17 25.32 33.99
C VAL A 75 -23.57 24.02 33.47
N GLN A 76 -24.10 23.51 32.35
CA GLN A 76 -23.58 22.29 31.71
C GLN A 76 -22.39 22.65 30.81
N TYR A 77 -21.20 22.14 31.15
CA TYR A 77 -19.97 22.28 30.37
C TYR A 77 -19.68 21.05 29.51
N GLY A 78 -20.25 19.89 29.86
CA GLY A 78 -20.19 18.65 29.08
C GLY A 78 -18.85 17.89 29.15
N GLY A 79 -17.93 18.31 30.03
CA GLY A 79 -16.64 17.63 30.22
C GLY A 79 -16.71 16.37 31.10
N LEU A 80 -15.56 15.74 31.31
CA LEU A 80 -15.44 14.42 31.97
C LEU A 80 -15.07 14.49 33.46
N GLU A 81 -14.59 15.64 33.94
CA GLU A 81 -14.09 15.87 35.29
C GLU A 81 -12.93 14.96 35.75
N ARG A 82 -11.99 14.66 34.84
CA ARG A 82 -10.86 13.75 35.10
C ARG A 82 -9.50 14.42 34.95
N ALA A 83 -8.49 13.82 35.56
CA ALA A 83 -7.10 14.24 35.41
C ALA A 83 -6.48 13.76 34.09
N VAL A 84 -5.57 14.57 33.55
CA VAL A 84 -4.83 14.34 32.32
C VAL A 84 -3.34 14.53 32.60
N PHE A 85 -2.52 13.58 32.14
CA PHE A 85 -1.07 13.76 32.03
C PHE A 85 -0.71 14.19 30.61
N PHE A 86 0.05 15.26 30.47
CA PHE A 86 0.55 15.78 29.19
C PHE A 86 2.07 15.76 29.21
N ILE A 87 2.67 14.97 28.32
CA ILE A 87 4.11 14.84 28.14
C ILE A 87 4.50 15.53 26.84
N ASP A 88 5.37 16.53 26.93
CA ASP A 88 5.93 17.28 25.81
C ASP A 88 7.35 16.81 25.51
N LEU A 89 7.55 16.23 24.32
CA LEU A 89 8.80 15.57 23.91
C LEU A 89 9.64 16.38 22.91
N ASP A 90 9.10 17.45 22.31
CA ASP A 90 9.90 18.39 21.49
C ASP A 90 10.17 19.73 22.20
N CYS A 91 9.58 19.92 23.39
CA CYS A 91 9.68 21.11 24.24
C CYS A 91 9.13 22.38 23.59
N ARG A 92 8.28 22.27 22.56
CA ARG A 92 7.68 23.40 21.84
C ARG A 92 6.28 23.76 22.32
N PHE A 93 5.71 23.02 23.28
CA PHE A 93 4.37 23.29 23.78
C PHE A 93 4.31 24.60 24.58
N ASP A 94 3.53 25.56 24.08
CA ASP A 94 3.15 26.76 24.86
C ASP A 94 2.11 26.38 25.91
N VAL A 95 2.54 26.25 27.17
CA VAL A 95 1.65 25.97 28.32
C VAL A 95 0.60 27.08 28.52
N LEU A 96 0.83 28.30 28.03
CA LEU A 96 -0.17 29.36 28.08
C LEU A 96 -1.30 29.15 27.06
N SER A 97 -1.09 28.34 26.02
CA SER A 97 -2.13 28.05 25.02
C SER A 97 -3.32 27.27 25.61
N ILE A 98 -3.06 26.28 26.47
CA ILE A 98 -4.15 25.57 27.19
C ILE A 98 -4.84 26.48 28.21
N SER A 99 -4.11 27.37 28.88
CA SER A 99 -4.69 28.39 29.78
C SER A 99 -5.70 29.26 29.02
N ARG A 100 -5.26 29.91 27.94
CA ARG A 100 -6.12 30.78 27.12
C ARG A 100 -7.31 30.01 26.54
N ALA A 101 -7.10 28.80 26.01
CA ALA A 101 -8.17 27.99 25.44
C ALA A 101 -9.21 27.52 26.48
N LEU A 102 -8.77 27.22 27.71
CA LEU A 102 -9.67 26.89 28.83
C LEU A 102 -10.47 28.11 29.30
N GLU A 103 -9.83 29.27 29.45
CA GLU A 103 -10.51 30.54 29.75
C GLU A 103 -11.61 30.84 28.72
N GLN A 104 -11.27 30.78 27.43
CA GLN A 104 -12.22 30.99 26.33
C GLN A 104 -13.38 29.98 26.34
N ARG A 105 -13.10 28.71 26.71
CA ARG A 105 -14.15 27.68 26.84
C ARG A 105 -15.07 27.94 28.03
N ILE A 106 -14.57 28.50 29.13
CA ILE A 106 -15.37 28.90 30.30
C ILE A 106 -16.23 30.14 29.96
N ILE A 107 -15.64 31.16 29.34
CA ILE A 107 -16.33 32.40 28.94
C ILE A 107 -17.46 32.09 27.94
N GLY A 108 -17.16 31.31 26.89
CA GLY A 108 -18.10 31.06 25.79
C GLY A 108 -19.38 30.31 26.20
N VAL A 109 -19.39 29.56 27.30
CA VAL A 109 -20.60 28.92 27.84
C VAL A 109 -21.38 29.88 28.74
N ASN A 110 -20.69 30.71 29.53
CA ASN A 110 -21.34 31.72 30.37
C ASN A 110 -21.99 32.86 29.55
N GLY A 111 -21.37 33.25 28.42
CA GLY A 111 -21.88 34.30 27.52
C GLY A 111 -23.26 34.00 26.92
N LEU A 112 -23.67 32.72 26.82
CA LEU A 112 -25.04 32.37 26.42
C LEU A 112 -26.11 32.67 27.48
N ARG A 113 -25.74 32.99 28.73
CA ARG A 113 -26.68 33.32 29.82
C ARG A 113 -26.78 34.83 30.11
N SER A 114 -25.74 35.62 29.90
CA SER A 114 -25.69 37.03 30.32
C SER A 114 -26.15 38.00 29.21
N SER A 115 -27.45 38.01 28.92
CA SER A 115 -28.09 39.09 28.13
C SER A 115 -28.24 40.39 28.94
N MET A 116 -28.06 40.35 30.27
CA MET A 116 -28.10 41.53 31.13
C MET A 116 -26.93 41.57 32.12
N THR A 117 -26.44 42.80 32.33
CA THR A 117 -25.38 43.29 33.24
C THR A 117 -23.92 42.92 32.91
N ARG A 118 -23.02 43.88 33.21
CA ARG A 118 -21.68 44.05 32.62
C ARG A 118 -20.56 43.39 33.42
N ASN A 119 -19.72 42.60 32.75
CA ASN A 119 -18.26 42.76 32.70
C ASN A 119 -17.68 41.72 31.71
N GLU A 120 -17.34 42.14 30.49
CA GLU A 120 -17.12 41.22 29.35
C GLU A 120 -15.84 40.36 29.42
N ASN A 121 -15.02 40.48 30.47
CA ASN A 121 -13.70 39.84 30.57
C ASN A 121 -13.46 39.00 31.85
N GLU A 122 -14.45 38.79 32.72
CA GLU A 122 -14.24 38.01 33.95
C GLU A 122 -14.83 36.59 33.87
N TYR A 123 -13.94 35.59 33.80
CA TYR A 123 -14.28 34.17 33.82
C TYR A 123 -14.32 33.61 35.26
N ASP A 124 -14.96 32.45 35.46
CA ASP A 124 -14.96 31.77 36.76
C ASP A 124 -13.54 31.23 37.07
N LYS A 125 -12.78 32.03 37.83
CA LYS A 125 -11.41 31.73 38.29
C LYS A 125 -11.35 30.50 39.19
N GLU A 126 -12.42 30.18 39.91
CA GLU A 126 -12.51 28.99 40.77
C GLU A 126 -12.64 27.72 39.92
N LEU A 127 -13.52 27.74 38.91
CA LEU A 127 -13.64 26.67 37.91
C LEU A 127 -12.33 26.48 37.15
N PHE A 128 -11.72 27.58 36.69
CA PHE A 128 -10.45 27.55 35.99
C PHE A 128 -9.35 26.88 36.85
N ALA A 129 -9.20 27.30 38.11
CA ALA A 129 -8.25 26.69 39.03
C ALA A 129 -8.55 25.21 39.33
N ALA A 130 -9.83 24.83 39.46
CA ALA A 130 -10.24 23.43 39.63
C ALA A 130 -9.89 22.56 38.42
N CYS A 131 -10.05 23.08 37.20
CA CYS A 131 -9.66 22.41 35.97
C CYS A 131 -8.13 22.31 35.81
N MET A 132 -7.39 23.39 36.09
CA MET A 132 -5.93 23.38 35.98
C MET A 132 -5.26 22.45 37.00
N ARG A 133 -5.83 22.24 38.19
CA ARG A 133 -5.37 21.20 39.15
C ARG A 133 -5.45 19.77 38.60
N ARG A 134 -6.27 19.54 37.56
CA ARG A 134 -6.44 18.24 36.88
C ARG A 134 -5.53 18.10 35.65
N PHE A 135 -4.81 19.15 35.26
CA PHE A 135 -3.88 19.13 34.12
C PHE A 135 -2.43 19.04 34.63
N MET A 136 -1.82 17.87 34.46
CA MET A 136 -0.44 17.61 34.90
C MET A 136 0.47 17.62 33.67
N TYR A 137 1.52 18.44 33.67
CA TYR A 137 2.38 18.69 32.52
C TYR A 137 3.86 18.44 32.83
N THR A 138 4.54 17.73 31.93
CA THR A 138 5.97 17.42 32.03
C THR A 138 6.65 17.61 30.67
N ARG A 139 7.81 18.28 30.66
CA ARG A 139 8.74 18.29 29.51
C ARG A 139 9.77 17.19 29.66
N CYS A 140 10.14 16.54 28.56
CA CYS A 140 11.28 15.63 28.51
C CYS A 140 12.20 16.03 27.37
N TYR A 141 13.48 16.28 27.67
CA TYR A 141 14.49 16.71 26.70
C TYR A 141 15.14 15.54 25.95
N ASN A 142 14.93 14.29 26.39
CA ASN A 142 15.49 13.09 25.79
C ASN A 142 14.70 11.83 26.19
N SER A 143 15.02 10.70 25.57
CA SER A 143 14.35 9.42 25.81
C SER A 143 14.54 8.86 27.23
N PHE A 144 15.65 9.17 27.91
CA PHE A 144 15.88 8.74 29.30
C PHE A 144 14.97 9.48 30.28
N GLU A 145 14.78 10.79 30.09
CA GLU A 145 13.84 11.59 30.88
C GLU A 145 12.39 11.17 30.64
N PHE A 146 12.02 10.83 29.41
CA PHE A 146 10.70 10.29 29.11
C PHE A 146 10.47 8.95 29.83
N LEU A 147 11.43 8.02 29.75
CA LEU A 147 11.36 6.74 30.47
C LEU A 147 11.35 6.91 31.99
N ALA A 148 12.10 7.88 32.53
CA ALA A 148 12.08 8.23 33.95
C ALA A 148 10.73 8.84 34.37
N THR A 149 10.14 9.69 33.53
CA THR A 149 8.81 10.29 33.75
C THR A 149 7.73 9.22 33.82
N LEU A 150 7.71 8.25 32.89
CA LEU A 150 6.76 7.13 32.90
C LEU A 150 6.88 6.27 34.18
N LYS A 151 8.10 5.99 34.64
CA LYS A 151 8.36 5.25 35.89
C LYS A 151 7.94 6.01 37.13
N THR A 152 8.26 7.30 37.20
CA THR A 152 7.86 8.19 38.30
C THR A 152 6.34 8.30 38.37
N LEU A 153 5.68 8.43 37.21
CA LEU A 153 4.23 8.45 37.08
C LEU A 153 3.59 7.15 37.58
N GLN A 154 4.12 5.99 37.18
CA GLN A 154 3.66 4.69 37.67
C GLN A 154 3.76 4.60 39.20
N TYR A 155 4.91 5.01 39.76
CA TYR A 155 5.14 5.01 41.21
C TYR A 155 4.22 5.97 41.97
N GLN A 156 3.99 7.18 41.44
CA GLN A 156 3.06 8.16 42.01
C GLN A 156 1.63 7.61 42.03
N LEU A 157 1.11 7.13 40.90
CA LEU A 157 -0.23 6.56 40.81
C LEU A 157 -0.42 5.29 41.67
N GLN A 158 0.65 4.53 41.91
CA GLN A 158 0.65 3.39 42.83
C GLN A 158 0.59 3.84 44.30
N LYS A 159 1.22 4.97 44.64
CA LYS A 159 1.25 5.55 46.00
C LYS A 159 -0.01 6.36 46.33
N ASP A 160 -0.58 7.06 45.35
CA ASP A 160 -1.70 8.00 45.53
C ASP A 160 -3.08 7.32 45.74
N LYS A 161 -3.12 6.01 46.01
CA LYS A 161 -4.36 5.30 46.41
C LYS A 161 -5.03 5.86 47.67
N GLU A 162 -4.33 6.68 48.47
CA GLU A 162 -4.83 7.27 49.71
C GLU A 162 -5.28 8.73 49.60
N MET A 163 -5.03 9.44 48.49
CA MET A 163 -5.52 10.81 48.30
C MET A 163 -6.45 10.95 47.08
N GLN A 164 -7.53 11.72 47.25
CA GLN A 164 -8.67 11.84 46.33
C GLN A 164 -8.38 12.63 45.03
N CYS A 165 -7.18 12.51 44.47
CA CYS A 165 -6.93 12.97 43.12
C CYS A 165 -7.44 11.90 42.15
N SER A 166 -8.58 12.16 41.48
CA SER A 166 -9.22 11.25 40.53
C SER A 166 -8.19 10.64 39.58
N ALA A 167 -7.97 9.32 39.68
CA ALA A 167 -7.01 8.59 38.87
C ALA A 167 -7.08 9.04 37.40
N ALA A 168 -5.92 9.41 36.85
CA ALA A 168 -5.86 10.02 35.53
C ALA A 168 -6.49 9.11 34.48
N TYR A 169 -7.17 9.75 33.53
CA TYR A 169 -8.04 9.08 32.58
C TYR A 169 -7.47 9.13 31.15
N MET A 170 -6.54 10.07 30.92
CA MET A 170 -5.91 10.28 29.63
C MET A 170 -4.42 10.59 29.82
N LEU A 171 -3.59 9.95 28.98
CA LEU A 171 -2.18 10.26 28.81
C LEU A 171 -2.00 10.86 27.41
N ILE A 172 -1.54 12.10 27.35
CA ILE A 172 -1.25 12.83 26.12
C ILE A 172 0.27 12.90 25.96
N ILE A 173 0.74 12.62 24.75
CA ILE A 173 2.16 12.69 24.38
C ILE A 173 2.25 13.55 23.11
N ASP A 174 2.77 14.78 23.23
CA ASP A 174 3.05 15.61 22.05
C ASP A 174 4.40 15.20 21.44
N SER A 175 4.45 15.16 20.11
CA SER A 175 5.66 14.88 19.33
C SER A 175 6.39 13.56 19.66
N ILE A 176 5.69 12.40 19.66
CA ILE A 176 6.27 11.07 19.98
C ILE A 176 7.51 10.70 19.14
N GLY A 177 7.66 11.25 17.93
CA GLY A 177 8.85 11.05 17.10
C GLY A 177 10.08 11.88 17.48
N ALA A 178 9.96 12.86 18.39
CA ALA A 178 11.01 13.85 18.64
C ALA A 178 12.32 13.24 19.17
N PHE A 179 12.23 12.34 20.18
CA PHE A 179 13.41 11.69 20.73
C PHE A 179 14.13 10.78 19.72
N TYR A 180 13.42 10.19 18.76
CA TYR A 180 14.03 9.38 17.70
C TYR A 180 15.01 10.19 16.84
N TRP A 181 14.68 11.46 16.56
CA TRP A 181 15.56 12.37 15.83
C TRP A 181 16.68 12.94 16.71
N MET A 182 16.39 13.28 17.97
CA MET A 182 17.37 13.82 18.92
C MET A 182 18.47 12.80 19.25
N ASP A 183 18.09 11.58 19.63
CA ASP A 183 19.04 10.51 19.99
C ASP A 183 19.88 10.04 18.77
N ARG A 184 19.37 10.22 17.55
CA ARG A 184 20.09 9.95 16.30
C ARG A 184 21.04 11.08 15.88
N ALA A 185 20.84 12.30 16.40
CA ALA A 185 21.68 13.46 16.11
C ALA A 185 22.85 13.62 17.08
N LEU A 186 22.84 12.93 18.23
CA LEU A 186 24.01 12.89 19.13
C LEU A 186 25.16 12.10 18.48
N PRO A 187 26.36 12.70 18.31
CA PRO A 187 27.55 11.94 18.00
C PRO A 187 27.86 10.96 19.13
N SER A 188 28.41 9.78 18.80
CA SER A 188 29.00 8.87 19.78
C SER A 188 30.35 9.42 20.27
N SER A 189 30.32 10.56 20.97
CA SER A 189 31.51 11.23 21.48
C SER A 189 31.75 10.91 22.96
N SER A 190 33.01 10.62 23.25
CA SER A 190 33.51 10.29 24.57
C SER A 190 33.43 11.46 25.55
N THR A 191 32.68 11.28 26.63
CA THR A 191 33.01 11.92 27.93
C THR A 191 32.87 10.86 29.03
N GLY A 192 33.90 10.71 29.85
CA GLY A 192 34.08 9.51 30.66
C GLY A 192 33.16 9.42 31.87
N ILE A 193 32.43 8.31 31.98
CA ILE A 193 32.19 7.52 33.19
C ILE A 193 31.91 6.08 32.72
N ASN A 194 32.46 5.09 33.43
CA ASN A 194 32.63 3.72 32.93
C ASN A 194 31.31 2.94 32.71
N ASN A 195 31.36 1.99 31.77
CA ASN A 195 30.39 0.89 31.58
C ASN A 195 28.93 1.26 31.28
N ARG A 196 28.68 1.98 30.17
CA ARG A 196 27.41 1.86 29.43
C ARG A 196 27.65 1.37 28.01
N LYS A 197 27.21 0.14 27.72
CA LYS A 197 26.95 -0.30 26.34
C LYS A 197 25.94 0.69 25.75
N GLY A 198 26.22 1.23 24.56
CA GLY A 198 25.26 2.07 23.85
C GLY A 198 23.97 1.29 23.62
N LEU A 199 22.88 1.71 24.26
CA LEU A 199 21.56 1.13 24.04
C LEU A 199 21.11 1.50 22.63
N SER A 200 20.65 0.51 21.86
CA SER A 200 20.12 0.80 20.53
C SER A 200 18.83 1.61 20.65
N LEU A 201 18.58 2.48 19.67
CA LEU A 201 17.37 3.30 19.61
C LEU A 201 16.08 2.45 19.59
N GLN A 202 16.18 1.23 19.06
CA GLN A 202 15.13 0.21 19.16
C GLN A 202 14.91 -0.25 20.61
N THR A 203 15.96 -0.62 21.35
CA THR A 203 15.86 -1.05 22.75
C THR A 203 15.27 0.04 23.65
N VAL A 204 15.59 1.31 23.40
CA VAL A 204 15.00 2.45 24.13
C VAL A 204 13.50 2.58 23.82
N THR A 205 13.11 2.47 22.55
CA THR A 205 11.69 2.53 22.15
C THR A 205 10.90 1.33 22.70
N GLU A 206 11.48 0.13 22.70
CA GLU A 206 10.92 -1.06 23.35
C GLU A 206 10.72 -0.85 24.85
N ALA A 207 11.69 -0.25 25.55
CA ALA A 207 11.56 0.06 26.97
C ALA A 207 10.42 1.06 27.25
N ILE A 208 10.29 2.10 26.43
CA ILE A 208 9.20 3.08 26.50
C ILE A 208 7.83 2.40 26.31
N VAL A 209 7.66 1.61 25.24
CA VAL A 209 6.39 0.92 24.96
C VAL A 209 6.03 -0.05 26.09
N ARG A 210 6.99 -0.84 26.59
CA ARG A 210 6.78 -1.74 27.74
C ARG A 210 6.37 -0.99 29.01
N GLU A 211 6.92 0.20 29.23
CA GLU A 211 6.59 1.00 30.41
C GLU A 211 5.19 1.63 30.31
N ILE A 212 4.79 2.12 29.13
CA ILE A 212 3.40 2.57 28.88
C ILE A 212 2.43 1.38 29.03
N GLN A 213 2.76 0.20 28.51
CA GLN A 213 1.94 -1.00 28.69
C GLN A 213 1.73 -1.36 30.17
N ARG A 214 2.80 -1.34 30.99
CA ARG A 214 2.72 -1.56 32.45
C ARG A 214 1.87 -0.51 33.15
N LEU A 215 2.05 0.76 32.77
CA LEU A 215 1.26 1.87 33.30
C LEU A 215 -0.24 1.65 33.03
N LEU A 216 -0.60 1.26 31.79
CA LEU A 216 -1.99 1.01 31.38
C LEU A 216 -2.60 -0.27 31.98
N GLN A 217 -1.80 -1.29 32.27
CA GLN A 217 -2.25 -2.49 33.00
C GLN A 217 -2.67 -2.17 34.43
N MET A 218 -1.95 -1.24 35.09
CA MET A 218 -2.23 -0.82 36.48
C MET A 218 -3.29 0.27 36.56
N HIS A 219 -3.22 1.24 35.64
CA HIS A 219 -4.08 2.41 35.53
C HIS A 219 -4.55 2.55 34.09
N PRO A 220 -5.67 1.90 33.71
CA PRO A 220 -6.23 2.04 32.38
C PRO A 220 -6.49 3.52 32.04
N MET A 221 -5.88 4.00 30.96
CA MET A 221 -6.03 5.36 30.42
C MET A 221 -6.23 5.31 28.90
N LEU A 222 -6.85 6.34 28.32
CA LEU A 222 -6.78 6.59 26.88
C LEU A 222 -5.43 7.28 26.57
N VAL A 223 -4.67 6.78 25.59
CA VAL A 223 -3.42 7.42 25.16
C VAL A 223 -3.64 8.16 23.85
N LEU A 224 -3.31 9.46 23.81
CA LEU A 224 -3.26 10.27 22.58
C LEU A 224 -1.81 10.67 22.30
N ALA A 225 -1.27 10.32 21.14
CA ALA A 225 0.11 10.63 20.76
C ALA A 225 0.17 11.39 19.44
N ALA A 226 0.74 12.59 19.41
CA ALA A 226 0.94 13.35 18.17
C ALA A 226 2.26 12.98 17.51
N LYS A 227 2.24 12.77 16.18
CA LYS A 227 3.41 12.45 15.35
C LYS A 227 3.48 13.41 14.16
N SER A 228 4.61 14.06 13.96
CA SER A 228 4.87 14.83 12.75
C SER A 228 5.18 13.91 11.56
N ALA A 229 4.75 14.31 10.37
CA ALA A 229 5.04 13.64 9.11
C ALA A 229 5.76 14.57 8.14
N THR A 230 6.75 14.06 7.42
CA THR A 230 7.51 14.78 6.39
C THR A 230 6.95 14.44 5.01
N PHE A 231 6.54 15.47 4.29
CA PHE A 231 6.05 15.38 2.92
C PHE A 231 7.19 15.84 2.00
N GLY A 232 7.48 15.05 0.96
CA GLY A 232 8.52 15.38 0.00
C GLY A 232 8.02 16.40 -1.02
N ASP A 233 8.36 17.68 -0.83
CA ASP A 233 8.18 18.69 -1.87
C ASP A 233 9.03 18.35 -3.11
N LYS A 234 8.45 18.48 -4.30
CA LYS A 234 9.27 18.67 -5.51
C LYS A 234 9.52 20.17 -5.65
N GLN A 235 10.80 20.52 -5.79
CA GLN A 235 11.33 21.85 -6.18
C GLN A 235 11.43 22.93 -5.09
N SER A 236 12.46 22.80 -4.26
CA SER A 236 13.41 23.90 -4.02
C SER A 236 14.81 23.29 -3.85
N GLY A 237 15.83 23.89 -4.47
CA GLY A 237 17.16 23.28 -4.60
C GLY A 237 18.31 24.06 -3.97
N ASN A 238 19.42 23.37 -3.80
CA ASN A 238 20.80 23.86 -3.63
C ASN A 238 21.17 24.75 -2.43
N GLU A 239 21.72 24.09 -1.41
CA GLU A 239 22.88 24.55 -0.62
C GLU A 239 23.76 23.30 -0.36
N VAL A 240 25.09 23.23 -0.58
CA VAL A 240 26.07 24.17 -1.16
C VAL A 240 27.13 23.38 -1.95
N THR A 241 27.34 23.71 -3.23
CA THR A 241 28.65 23.54 -3.89
C THR A 241 28.89 24.70 -4.87
N ARG A 242 30.07 25.31 -4.81
CA ARG A 242 30.40 26.56 -5.55
C ARG A 242 30.74 26.26 -7.02
N HIS A 243 30.22 27.03 -7.98
CA HIS A 243 30.97 28.03 -8.78
C HIS A 243 30.21 28.55 -10.04
N PHE A 244 30.16 29.88 -10.18
CA PHE A 244 30.13 30.72 -11.39
C PHE A 244 29.52 30.23 -12.73
N GLY A 245 28.56 31.00 -13.30
CA GLY A 245 28.53 31.24 -14.76
C GLY A 245 27.22 31.60 -15.50
N LYS A 246 26.88 32.90 -15.59
CA LYS A 246 26.04 33.59 -16.62
C LYS A 246 24.51 33.32 -16.72
N ARG A 247 23.80 34.40 -17.12
CA ARG A 247 22.35 34.55 -17.41
C ARG A 247 22.04 34.34 -18.90
N THR A 248 20.78 33.97 -19.23
CA THR A 248 19.80 34.80 -20.01
C THR A 248 18.37 34.20 -20.03
N ASP A 249 17.42 34.95 -19.47
CA ASP A 249 16.03 35.28 -19.87
C ASP A 249 14.96 34.26 -20.39
N GLU A 250 13.77 34.31 -19.75
CA GLU A 250 12.36 34.25 -20.24
C GLU A 250 11.92 33.28 -21.38
N LYS A 251 10.72 32.66 -21.44
CA LYS A 251 9.37 32.93 -20.85
C LYS A 251 8.40 31.74 -21.14
N SER A 252 7.53 31.35 -20.20
CA SER A 252 6.08 30.99 -20.40
C SER A 252 5.47 30.17 -19.24
N LEU A 253 4.20 30.45 -18.91
CA LEU A 253 3.36 29.70 -17.96
C LEU A 253 2.71 28.47 -18.66
N ASP A 254 2.45 27.38 -17.91
CA ASP A 254 1.06 26.94 -17.64
C ASP A 254 0.95 25.84 -16.56
N SER A 255 -0.28 25.63 -16.08
CA SER A 255 -0.62 25.13 -14.74
C SER A 255 -0.80 23.59 -14.59
N ARG A 256 -0.52 23.05 -13.39
CA ARG A 256 -0.74 21.64 -12.99
C ARG A 256 -1.72 21.52 -11.82
N GLY A 257 -2.49 20.43 -11.79
CA GLY A 257 -3.42 20.06 -10.71
C GLY A 257 -2.81 19.21 -9.56
N PRO A 258 -3.63 18.81 -8.56
CA PRO A 258 -3.15 18.40 -7.21
C PRO A 258 -2.55 16.99 -7.06
N TRP A 259 -1.25 16.87 -7.33
CA TRP A 259 -0.22 16.15 -6.56
C TRP A 259 -0.60 15.00 -5.60
N SER A 260 -0.10 13.80 -5.90
CA SER A 260 0.14 12.75 -4.90
C SER A 260 1.44 13.00 -4.11
N LEU A 261 1.44 12.72 -2.81
CA LEU A 261 2.60 12.94 -1.91
C LEU A 261 2.94 11.68 -1.11
N SER A 262 4.12 11.12 -1.36
CA SER A 262 4.67 9.97 -0.62
C SER A 262 5.03 10.36 0.83
N HIS A 263 4.51 9.62 1.81
CA HIS A 263 4.83 9.82 3.23
C HIS A 263 6.06 8.98 3.61
N ARG A 264 7.04 9.54 4.34
CA ARG A 264 8.32 8.82 4.63
C ARG A 264 8.82 9.04 6.06
N ASP A 265 8.07 8.59 7.07
CA ASP A 265 8.37 8.84 8.49
C ASP A 265 8.58 7.58 9.33
N TYR A 266 9.85 7.26 9.59
CA TYR A 266 10.29 6.12 10.38
C TYR A 266 9.78 6.19 11.83
N MET A 267 9.20 5.09 12.30
CA MET A 267 8.88 4.83 13.70
C MET A 267 9.03 3.33 13.93
N PRO A 268 9.70 2.85 15.01
CA PRO A 268 9.92 1.42 15.22
C PRO A 268 8.63 0.60 15.24
N SER A 269 8.71 -0.63 14.70
CA SER A 269 7.58 -1.57 14.58
C SER A 269 6.86 -1.81 15.91
N VAL A 270 7.59 -1.81 17.03
CA VAL A 270 7.08 -2.01 18.39
C VAL A 270 6.13 -0.89 18.84
N TRP A 271 6.33 0.35 18.38
CA TRP A 271 5.35 1.41 18.58
C TRP A 271 4.18 1.25 17.60
N GLN A 272 4.47 0.94 16.34
CA GLN A 272 3.45 0.80 15.30
C GLN A 272 2.43 -0.32 15.59
N SER A 273 2.85 -1.44 16.19
CA SER A 273 1.96 -2.52 16.63
C SER A 273 1.24 -2.24 17.95
N PHE A 274 1.70 -1.26 18.73
CA PHE A 274 1.06 -0.82 19.97
C PHE A 274 -0.05 0.21 19.72
N VAL A 275 0.01 0.94 18.59
CA VAL A 275 -1.03 1.88 18.16
C VAL A 275 -2.30 1.12 17.76
N SER A 276 -3.40 1.35 18.49
CA SER A 276 -4.70 0.72 18.21
C SER A 276 -5.56 1.52 17.22
N HIS A 277 -5.30 2.82 17.10
CA HIS A 277 -6.08 3.77 16.32
C HIS A 277 -5.14 4.84 15.73
N ARG A 278 -5.39 5.30 14.50
CA ARG A 278 -4.57 6.31 13.83
C ARG A 278 -5.45 7.25 13.01
N VAL A 279 -5.23 8.55 13.17
CA VAL A 279 -5.84 9.59 12.35
C VAL A 279 -4.75 10.44 11.71
N LEU A 280 -4.87 10.69 10.41
CA LEU A 280 -3.99 11.55 9.62
C LEU A 280 -4.67 12.89 9.39
N LEU A 281 -3.94 13.97 9.63
CA LEU A 281 -4.36 15.35 9.45
C LEU A 281 -3.60 15.96 8.29
N ARG A 282 -4.29 16.68 7.41
CA ARG A 282 -3.71 17.50 6.34
C ARG A 282 -4.32 18.91 6.38
N PRO A 283 -3.57 19.99 6.11
CA PRO A 283 -4.19 21.28 5.79
C PRO A 283 -4.99 21.16 4.48
N SER A 284 -6.11 21.86 4.38
CA SER A 284 -6.92 21.89 3.15
C SER A 284 -6.39 22.97 2.20
N GLU A 285 -5.84 22.57 1.06
CA GLU A 285 -5.42 23.51 0.00
C GLU A 285 -6.63 23.95 -0.83
N GLY A 286 -7.15 25.14 -0.53
CA GLY A 286 -8.24 25.77 -1.28
C GLY A 286 -8.14 27.29 -1.21
N GLU A 287 -8.28 27.95 -2.37
CA GLU A 287 -8.05 29.39 -2.53
C GLU A 287 -8.93 30.26 -1.63
N SER A 288 -8.32 31.19 -0.88
CA SER A 288 -9.02 32.18 -0.06
C SER A 288 -8.96 33.59 -0.65
N LYS A 289 -9.71 33.83 -1.73
CA LYS A 289 -10.19 35.20 -2.01
C LYS A 289 -11.38 35.52 -1.11
N HIS A 290 -11.11 35.93 0.13
CA HIS A 290 -11.88 36.88 0.96
C HIS A 290 -11.25 36.98 2.36
N HIS A 291 -11.27 38.17 2.96
CA HIS A 291 -10.72 38.40 4.31
C HIS A 291 -11.51 37.64 5.38
N ASN A 292 -10.79 37.15 6.42
CA ASN A 292 -11.28 36.42 7.61
C ASN A 292 -11.45 34.88 7.48
N ASN A 293 -10.53 34.17 6.82
CA ASN A 293 -10.53 32.70 6.80
C ASN A 293 -9.60 32.08 7.87
N HIS A 294 -10.19 31.34 8.82
CA HIS A 294 -9.47 30.38 9.67
C HIS A 294 -9.05 29.14 8.85
N PRO A 295 -7.91 28.49 9.16
CA PRO A 295 -7.46 27.30 8.44
C PRO A 295 -8.44 26.13 8.62
N THR A 296 -8.79 25.48 7.51
CA THR A 296 -9.60 24.26 7.49
C THR A 296 -8.67 23.05 7.38
N PHE A 297 -8.92 22.03 8.19
CA PHE A 297 -8.12 20.81 8.25
C PHE A 297 -8.96 19.61 7.80
N PHE A 298 -8.29 18.66 7.18
CA PHE A 298 -8.82 17.39 6.71
C PHE A 298 -8.32 16.28 7.64
N ALA A 299 -9.23 15.47 8.18
CA ALA A 299 -8.93 14.30 9.00
C ALA A 299 -9.35 13.00 8.31
N GLU A 300 -8.46 12.03 8.27
CA GLU A 300 -8.64 10.70 7.68
C GLU A 300 -8.22 9.65 8.70
N TRP A 301 -9.14 8.77 9.12
CA TRP A 301 -8.76 7.66 9.99
C TRP A 301 -8.08 6.58 9.16
N LEU A 302 -6.83 6.27 9.52
CA LEU A 302 -6.01 5.22 8.91
C LEU A 302 -6.14 3.89 9.68
N LEU A 303 -6.54 3.93 10.95
CA LEU A 303 -6.75 2.75 11.79
C LEU A 303 -7.84 3.04 12.85
N PRO A 304 -8.92 2.25 12.95
CA PRO A 304 -9.50 1.51 11.83
C PRO A 304 -9.79 2.49 10.67
N GLN A 305 -9.64 2.03 9.43
CA GLN A 305 -9.83 2.92 8.28
C GLN A 305 -11.31 3.28 8.13
N LEU A 306 -11.63 4.58 8.17
CA LEU A 306 -13.00 5.06 7.95
C LEU A 306 -13.18 5.54 6.51
N LYS A 307 -14.31 5.16 5.93
CA LYS A 307 -14.71 5.41 4.54
C LYS A 307 -15.17 6.87 4.28
N PHE A 308 -14.92 7.76 5.24
CA PHE A 308 -15.26 9.17 5.19
C PHE A 308 -14.11 9.99 5.79
N SER A 309 -13.85 11.14 5.19
CA SER A 309 -12.92 12.13 5.72
C SER A 309 -13.69 13.32 6.30
N ASP A 310 -13.21 13.84 7.42
CA ASP A 310 -13.80 14.99 8.10
C ASP A 310 -13.05 16.25 7.70
N ASN A 311 -13.74 17.19 7.04
CA ASN A 311 -13.31 18.58 6.99
C ASN A 311 -13.80 19.29 8.27
N PHE A 312 -12.88 19.82 9.05
CA PHE A 312 -13.17 20.51 10.29
C PHE A 312 -12.35 21.80 10.40
N ARG A 313 -12.93 22.81 11.05
CA ARG A 313 -12.24 24.06 11.35
C ARG A 313 -11.84 24.06 12.81
N ILE A 314 -10.58 24.38 13.07
CA ILE A 314 -10.14 24.73 14.41
C ILE A 314 -10.12 26.25 14.47
N ASN A 315 -11.22 26.81 14.96
CA ASN A 315 -11.23 28.18 15.44
C ASN A 315 -10.60 28.19 16.84
N ASP A 316 -9.87 29.25 17.19
CA ASP A 316 -9.51 29.54 18.60
C ASP A 316 -10.78 29.67 19.49
N HIS A 317 -11.92 29.94 18.86
CA HIS A 317 -13.25 29.97 19.46
C HIS A 317 -14.16 28.87 18.87
N GLN A 318 -14.19 27.72 19.56
CA GLN A 318 -15.17 26.63 19.44
C GLN A 318 -15.25 25.86 18.10
N VAL A 319 -15.18 24.53 18.18
CA VAL A 319 -15.65 23.64 17.10
C VAL A 319 -17.19 23.58 17.14
N LEU A 320 -17.82 24.62 16.58
CA LEU A 320 -19.26 24.71 16.38
C LEU A 320 -19.61 24.16 15.00
N PHE A 321 -19.96 22.88 14.93
CA PHE A 321 -20.99 22.27 14.07
C PHE A 321 -21.05 20.76 14.40
N SER A 322 -22.22 20.12 14.27
CA SER A 322 -22.45 18.66 14.51
C SER A 322 -22.75 18.15 15.95
N LEU A 323 -23.11 18.98 16.93
CA LEU A 323 -23.77 18.48 18.16
C LEU A 323 -25.30 18.69 18.20
N LEU A 324 -25.83 19.64 17.42
CA LEU A 324 -27.26 19.97 17.44
C LEU A 324 -28.13 19.00 16.61
N LEU A 325 -27.54 18.23 15.69
CA LEU A 325 -28.29 17.33 14.80
C LEU A 325 -28.70 16.00 15.45
N LEU A 326 -28.10 15.62 16.58
CA LEU A 326 -28.46 14.40 17.31
C LEU A 326 -29.82 14.48 18.02
N LEU A 327 -30.39 15.67 18.19
CA LEU A 327 -31.68 15.90 18.84
C LEU A 327 -32.88 15.97 17.87
N LEU A 328 -32.65 15.84 16.56
CA LEU A 328 -33.72 15.86 15.53
C LEU A 328 -33.76 14.60 14.65
N ALA A 329 -32.89 13.61 14.90
CA ALA A 329 -32.78 12.40 14.09
C ALA A 329 -33.86 11.32 14.39
N THR A 330 -35.10 11.72 14.71
CA THR A 330 -36.26 10.82 14.84
C THR A 330 -37.35 11.07 13.78
N SER A 331 -36.99 11.60 12.61
CA SER A 331 -37.76 11.45 11.37
C SER A 331 -37.00 12.00 10.15
N ILE A 332 -36.40 11.11 9.35
CA ILE A 332 -36.24 11.17 7.88
C ILE A 332 -35.61 9.83 7.49
N GLY A 333 -36.30 9.05 6.64
CA GLY A 333 -35.78 7.78 6.15
C GLY A 333 -34.71 8.00 5.09
N ALA A 334 -33.50 7.48 5.30
CA ALA A 334 -32.47 7.44 4.28
C ALA A 334 -32.72 6.26 3.32
N SER A 335 -33.14 6.56 2.09
CA SER A 335 -33.11 5.58 1.00
C SER A 335 -31.66 5.41 0.52
N GLY A 336 -30.91 4.52 1.17
CA GLY A 336 -29.56 4.15 0.73
C GLY A 336 -29.63 3.28 -0.53
N ASN A 337 -28.88 3.65 -1.58
CA ASN A 337 -28.67 2.77 -2.73
C ASN A 337 -27.91 1.51 -2.26
N GLN A 338 -28.63 0.39 -2.19
CA GLN A 338 -28.08 -0.87 -1.73
C GLN A 338 -27.48 -1.64 -2.92
N PHE A 339 -26.14 -1.65 -3.02
CA PHE A 339 -25.44 -2.47 -4.01
C PHE A 339 -25.76 -3.95 -3.79
N LYS A 340 -26.15 -4.66 -4.86
CA LYS A 340 -26.50 -6.09 -4.80
C LYS A 340 -25.32 -6.95 -5.24
N LEU A 341 -25.02 -7.99 -4.47
CA LEU A 341 -24.15 -9.10 -4.87
C LEU A 341 -24.98 -10.13 -5.64
N ASP A 342 -25.29 -9.85 -6.91
CA ASP A 342 -26.06 -10.75 -7.79
C ASP A 342 -25.21 -11.47 -8.86
N GLY A 343 -23.88 -11.36 -8.77
CA GLY A 343 -22.94 -12.01 -9.68
C GLY A 343 -22.80 -11.33 -11.05
N LYS A 344 -23.30 -10.11 -11.23
CA LYS A 344 -23.15 -9.33 -12.47
C LYS A 344 -22.07 -8.26 -12.35
N VAL A 345 -21.63 -7.75 -13.50
CA VAL A 345 -20.75 -6.58 -13.58
C VAL A 345 -21.52 -5.31 -13.16
N LEU A 346 -21.06 -4.66 -12.10
CA LEU A 346 -21.64 -3.44 -11.56
C LEU A 346 -21.25 -2.21 -12.42
N GLU A 347 -22.21 -1.39 -12.80
CA GLU A 347 -21.94 -0.13 -13.51
C GLU A 347 -21.64 1.01 -12.52
N LEU A 348 -20.48 1.65 -12.68
CA LEU A 348 -20.03 2.75 -11.82
C LEU A 348 -19.96 4.09 -12.57
N ASP A 349 -20.18 5.16 -11.81
CA ASP A 349 -20.09 6.56 -12.22
C ASP A 349 -19.55 7.45 -11.09
N ASP A 350 -19.31 8.73 -11.39
CA ASP A 350 -18.83 9.75 -10.43
C ASP A 350 -19.67 9.82 -9.13
N SER A 351 -20.94 9.41 -9.13
CA SER A 351 -21.84 9.52 -7.98
C SER A 351 -21.84 8.28 -7.07
N ASN A 352 -21.54 7.10 -7.63
CA ASN A 352 -21.61 5.82 -6.92
C ASN A 352 -20.26 5.13 -6.72
N PHE A 353 -19.20 5.55 -7.44
CA PHE A 353 -17.90 4.87 -7.46
C PHE A 353 -17.27 4.79 -6.06
N ASP A 354 -17.06 5.92 -5.39
CA ASP A 354 -16.45 5.94 -4.05
C ASP A 354 -17.30 5.13 -3.05
N ALA A 355 -18.62 5.13 -3.19
CA ALA A 355 -19.52 4.31 -2.36
C ALA A 355 -19.34 2.80 -2.63
N ALA A 356 -19.19 2.38 -3.88
CA ALA A 356 -18.96 0.97 -4.25
C ALA A 356 -17.57 0.47 -3.83
N ILE A 357 -16.51 1.25 -4.09
CA ILE A 357 -15.14 0.99 -3.60
C ILE A 357 -15.11 0.91 -2.07
N SER A 358 -15.93 1.73 -1.39
CA SER A 358 -16.06 1.64 0.05
C SER A 358 -16.89 0.42 0.49
N THR A 359 -17.86 -0.05 -0.29
CA THR A 359 -18.79 -1.11 0.14
C THR A 359 -18.12 -2.49 0.14
N PHE A 360 -17.31 -2.78 -0.89
CA PHE A 360 -16.73 -4.10 -1.11
C PHE A 360 -15.25 -4.14 -0.72
N ASP A 361 -14.86 -5.18 0.03
CA ASP A 361 -13.46 -5.40 0.41
C ASP A 361 -12.57 -5.74 -0.80
N TYR A 362 -13.14 -6.38 -1.83
CA TYR A 362 -12.46 -6.70 -3.07
C TYR A 362 -13.37 -6.35 -4.25
N ILE A 363 -12.94 -5.40 -5.08
CA ILE A 363 -13.66 -5.00 -6.30
C ILE A 363 -12.69 -4.79 -7.46
N PHE A 364 -12.94 -5.47 -8.57
CA PHE A 364 -12.19 -5.44 -9.81
C PHE A 364 -12.89 -4.50 -10.80
N VAL A 365 -12.23 -3.41 -11.18
CA VAL A 365 -12.82 -2.35 -12.02
C VAL A 365 -12.18 -2.31 -13.40
N ASP A 366 -13.02 -2.37 -14.43
CA ASP A 366 -12.67 -2.07 -15.83
C ASP A 366 -12.93 -0.60 -16.16
N PHE A 367 -11.85 0.17 -16.36
CA PHE A 367 -11.91 1.53 -16.89
C PHE A 367 -11.88 1.44 -18.42
N TYR A 368 -13.06 1.55 -19.03
CA TYR A 368 -13.27 1.29 -20.46
C TYR A 368 -13.70 2.54 -21.23
N ALA A 369 -13.68 2.45 -22.56
CA ALA A 369 -14.30 3.43 -23.45
C ALA A 369 -15.20 2.72 -24.48
N PRO A 370 -16.43 3.21 -24.77
CA PRO A 370 -17.41 2.51 -25.62
C PRO A 370 -16.93 2.22 -27.06
N TRP A 371 -15.99 3.01 -27.57
CA TRP A 371 -15.41 2.85 -28.91
C TRP A 371 -14.21 1.89 -28.97
N CYS A 372 -13.59 1.54 -27.84
CA CYS A 372 -12.37 0.75 -27.83
C CYS A 372 -12.62 -0.74 -28.11
N GLY A 373 -12.02 -1.28 -29.17
CA GLY A 373 -12.15 -2.69 -29.57
C GLY A 373 -11.65 -3.67 -28.50
N HIS A 374 -10.56 -3.35 -27.80
CA HIS A 374 -10.05 -4.19 -26.71
C HIS A 374 -11.02 -4.26 -25.51
N CYS A 375 -11.77 -3.19 -25.24
CA CYS A 375 -12.81 -3.18 -24.20
C CYS A 375 -14.00 -4.06 -24.60
N LYS A 376 -14.45 -3.96 -25.87
CA LYS A 376 -15.55 -4.78 -26.40
C LYS A 376 -15.27 -6.28 -26.36
N HIS A 377 -14.03 -6.69 -26.58
CA HIS A 377 -13.62 -8.09 -26.44
C HIS A 377 -13.49 -8.55 -24.98
N LEU A 378 -13.20 -7.64 -24.04
CA LEU A 378 -13.02 -7.96 -22.63
C LEU A 378 -14.35 -8.07 -21.87
N ALA A 379 -15.30 -7.18 -22.15
CA ALA A 379 -16.62 -7.16 -21.48
C ALA A 379 -17.30 -8.54 -21.32
N PRO A 380 -17.45 -9.38 -22.37
CA PRO A 380 -18.08 -10.69 -22.22
C PRO A 380 -17.27 -11.69 -21.38
N GLU A 381 -15.97 -11.49 -21.22
CA GLU A 381 -15.14 -12.30 -20.31
C GLU A 381 -15.30 -11.85 -18.85
N LEU A 382 -15.53 -10.54 -18.62
CA LEU A 382 -15.90 -10.01 -17.31
C LEU A 382 -17.28 -10.51 -16.86
N ASP A 383 -18.27 -10.51 -17.76
CA ASP A 383 -19.62 -11.03 -17.48
C ASP A 383 -19.61 -12.52 -17.09
N LYS A 384 -18.72 -13.32 -17.71
CA LYS A 384 -18.51 -14.74 -17.35
C LYS A 384 -17.78 -14.92 -16.02
N ALA A 385 -16.83 -14.06 -15.69
CA ALA A 385 -16.02 -14.15 -14.47
C ALA A 385 -16.76 -13.63 -13.22
N ALA A 386 -17.65 -12.64 -13.38
CA ALA A 386 -18.40 -12.02 -12.30
C ALA A 386 -19.15 -13.00 -11.36
N PRO A 387 -19.91 -14.00 -11.86
CA PRO A 387 -20.61 -14.94 -10.97
C PRO A 387 -19.65 -15.90 -10.25
N ILE A 388 -18.52 -16.26 -10.87
CA ILE A 388 -17.49 -17.12 -10.26
C ILE A 388 -16.86 -16.39 -9.07
N LEU A 389 -16.45 -15.14 -9.29
CA LEU A 389 -15.78 -14.31 -8.29
C LEU A 389 -16.70 -13.83 -7.16
N ALA A 390 -17.98 -13.60 -7.44
CA ALA A 390 -18.99 -13.31 -6.42
C ALA A 390 -19.31 -14.52 -5.52
N GLY A 391 -19.01 -15.75 -5.96
CA GLY A 391 -19.16 -16.96 -5.17
C GLY A 391 -18.04 -17.22 -4.15
N LEU A 392 -16.95 -16.45 -4.21
CA LEU A 392 -15.80 -16.59 -3.30
C LEU A 392 -16.10 -16.09 -1.87
N LYS A 393 -15.24 -16.44 -0.92
CA LYS A 393 -15.35 -16.03 0.49
C LYS A 393 -13.98 -15.55 1.00
N PRO A 394 -13.74 -14.23 1.11
CA PRO A 394 -14.63 -13.12 0.73
C PRO A 394 -14.86 -13.03 -0.80
N PRO A 395 -15.98 -12.45 -1.25
CA PRO A 395 -16.30 -12.30 -2.68
C PRO A 395 -15.47 -11.20 -3.33
N ILE A 396 -15.19 -11.34 -4.62
CA ILE A 396 -14.62 -10.27 -5.46
C ILE A 396 -15.71 -9.79 -6.41
N VAL A 397 -16.11 -8.52 -6.30
CA VAL A 397 -17.10 -7.91 -7.21
C VAL A 397 -16.41 -7.46 -8.49
N ILE A 398 -17.01 -7.69 -9.66
CA ILE A 398 -16.56 -7.04 -10.90
C ILE A 398 -17.42 -5.80 -11.15
N ALA A 399 -16.79 -4.72 -11.58
CA ALA A 399 -17.41 -3.48 -11.97
C ALA A 399 -16.77 -2.90 -13.24
N LYS A 400 -17.47 -1.97 -13.89
CA LYS A 400 -16.97 -1.22 -15.05
C LYS A 400 -17.35 0.25 -14.94
N VAL A 401 -16.52 1.12 -15.50
CA VAL A 401 -16.73 2.58 -15.55
C VAL A 401 -16.34 3.12 -16.92
N ASP A 402 -17.22 3.93 -17.51
CA ASP A 402 -16.93 4.65 -18.76
C ASP A 402 -15.98 5.80 -18.47
N ALA A 403 -14.68 5.54 -18.64
CA ALA A 403 -13.61 6.46 -18.32
C ALA A 403 -13.45 7.58 -19.36
N ASP A 404 -13.96 7.40 -20.59
CA ASP A 404 -14.03 8.46 -21.60
C ASP A 404 -15.13 9.49 -21.26
N LYS A 405 -16.24 9.02 -20.67
CA LYS A 405 -17.27 9.89 -20.09
C LYS A 405 -16.81 10.53 -18.77
N TYR A 406 -16.30 9.74 -17.83
CA TYR A 406 -15.93 10.16 -16.47
C TYR A 406 -14.44 10.49 -16.35
N ARG A 407 -13.93 11.38 -17.21
CA ARG A 407 -12.49 11.69 -17.34
C ARG A 407 -11.81 12.16 -16.06
N LYS A 408 -12.54 12.82 -15.15
CA LYS A 408 -12.00 13.24 -13.84
C LYS A 408 -11.71 12.03 -12.95
N LEU A 409 -12.60 11.05 -12.93
CA LEU A 409 -12.45 9.80 -12.20
C LEU A 409 -11.36 8.92 -12.83
N ALA A 410 -11.28 8.87 -14.16
CA ALA A 410 -10.19 8.24 -14.90
C ALA A 410 -8.82 8.84 -14.50
N SER A 411 -8.70 10.17 -14.52
CA SER A 411 -7.48 10.89 -14.13
C SER A 411 -7.14 10.74 -12.63
N LYS A 412 -8.14 10.69 -11.73
CA LYS A 412 -7.96 10.39 -10.29
C LYS A 412 -7.31 9.01 -10.05
N HIS A 413 -7.47 8.08 -10.98
CA HIS A 413 -6.98 6.71 -10.88
C HIS A 413 -5.88 6.35 -11.88
N ASP A 414 -5.16 7.34 -12.43
CA ASP A 414 -4.04 7.14 -13.37
C ASP A 414 -4.42 6.21 -14.54
N VAL A 415 -5.47 6.58 -15.28
CA VAL A 415 -5.96 5.85 -16.47
C VAL A 415 -5.53 6.59 -17.73
N ASP A 416 -4.41 6.16 -18.30
CA ASP A 416 -3.81 6.74 -19.52
C ASP A 416 -4.19 6.01 -20.82
N GLY A 417 -5.01 4.95 -20.75
CA GLY A 417 -5.43 4.15 -21.89
C GLY A 417 -6.57 3.17 -21.56
N TYR A 418 -7.08 2.45 -22.56
CA TYR A 418 -8.26 1.58 -22.40
C TYR A 418 -8.09 0.19 -23.05
N PRO A 419 -8.52 -0.91 -22.38
CA PRO A 419 -8.98 -0.96 -20.99
C PRO A 419 -7.80 -0.90 -20.00
N THR A 420 -7.97 -0.11 -18.94
CA THR A 420 -7.13 -0.19 -17.73
C THR A 420 -7.91 -0.92 -16.66
N LEU A 421 -7.31 -1.97 -16.11
CA LEU A 421 -7.94 -2.87 -15.15
C LEU A 421 -7.29 -2.65 -13.78
N LYS A 422 -8.08 -2.41 -12.72
CA LYS A 422 -7.53 -2.25 -11.36
C LYS A 422 -8.35 -3.07 -10.37
N ILE A 423 -7.69 -3.87 -9.54
CA ILE A 423 -8.31 -4.45 -8.34
C ILE A 423 -8.12 -3.49 -7.17
N PHE A 424 -9.22 -3.16 -6.49
CA PHE A 424 -9.21 -2.44 -5.23
C PHE A 424 -9.33 -3.46 -4.10
N MET A 425 -8.31 -3.50 -3.24
CA MET A 425 -8.29 -4.32 -2.03
C MET A 425 -8.41 -3.38 -0.83
N HIS A 426 -9.52 -3.45 -0.10
CA HIS A 426 -9.91 -2.52 0.97
C HIS A 426 -9.74 -1.05 0.55
N GLY A 427 -10.21 -0.71 -0.65
CA GLY A 427 -10.10 0.63 -1.24
C GLY A 427 -8.73 1.00 -1.84
N VAL A 428 -7.69 0.18 -1.70
CA VAL A 428 -6.37 0.43 -2.29
C VAL A 428 -6.29 -0.14 -3.72
N PRO A 429 -6.16 0.69 -4.77
CA PRO A 429 -6.02 0.20 -6.13
C PRO A 429 -4.68 -0.50 -6.35
N THR A 430 -4.69 -1.57 -7.14
CA THR A 430 -3.52 -2.22 -7.72
C THR A 430 -3.85 -2.50 -9.18
N GLU A 431 -2.98 -2.07 -10.10
CA GLU A 431 -3.20 -2.28 -11.53
C GLU A 431 -3.03 -3.76 -11.91
N TYR A 432 -3.89 -4.23 -12.80
CA TYR A 432 -3.98 -5.61 -13.22
C TYR A 432 -3.42 -5.79 -14.64
N HIS A 433 -2.34 -6.57 -14.71
CA HIS A 433 -1.68 -6.94 -15.97
C HIS A 433 -1.80 -8.45 -16.29
N GLY A 434 -2.67 -9.18 -15.57
CA GLY A 434 -2.85 -10.62 -15.73
C GLY A 434 -3.72 -11.01 -16.94
N PRO A 435 -4.05 -12.32 -17.06
CA PRO A 435 -4.87 -12.86 -18.15
C PRO A 435 -6.25 -12.20 -18.28
N ARG A 436 -6.77 -12.14 -19.51
CA ARG A 436 -8.05 -11.48 -19.85
C ARG A 436 -9.19 -12.43 -20.25
N LYS A 437 -8.95 -13.74 -20.25
CA LYS A 437 -10.00 -14.78 -20.40
C LYS A 437 -10.67 -15.05 -19.05
N ALA A 438 -11.96 -15.32 -19.04
CA ALA A 438 -12.78 -15.38 -17.82
C ALA A 438 -12.28 -16.39 -16.77
N ASP A 439 -11.87 -17.58 -17.22
CA ASP A 439 -11.36 -18.66 -16.37
C ASP A 439 -9.99 -18.29 -15.76
N LEU A 440 -9.07 -17.81 -16.57
CA LEU A 440 -7.72 -17.42 -16.13
C LEU A 440 -7.75 -16.15 -15.25
N LEU A 441 -8.64 -15.20 -15.57
CA LEU A 441 -8.92 -14.01 -14.76
C LEU A 441 -9.47 -14.40 -13.39
N ALA A 442 -10.47 -15.29 -13.34
CA ALA A 442 -11.05 -15.76 -12.09
C ALA A 442 -10.02 -16.50 -11.22
N ARG A 443 -9.22 -17.40 -11.81
CA ARG A 443 -8.11 -18.09 -11.11
C ARG A 443 -7.07 -17.09 -10.56
N PHE A 444 -6.64 -16.11 -11.37
CA PHE A 444 -5.69 -15.08 -10.94
C PHE A 444 -6.23 -14.26 -9.76
N LEU A 445 -7.47 -13.78 -9.85
CA LEU A 445 -8.04 -12.90 -8.82
C LEU A 445 -8.38 -13.65 -7.53
N THR A 446 -8.77 -14.93 -7.61
CA THR A 446 -9.02 -15.81 -6.44
C THR A 446 -7.84 -15.82 -5.46
N LYS A 447 -6.61 -15.66 -5.95
CA LYS A 447 -5.40 -15.54 -5.14
C LYS A 447 -5.49 -14.51 -4.02
N PHE A 448 -6.11 -13.35 -4.27
CA PHE A 448 -6.12 -12.25 -3.31
C PHE A 448 -7.04 -12.52 -2.11
N VAL A 449 -8.01 -13.43 -2.25
CA VAL A 449 -8.98 -13.82 -1.21
C VAL A 449 -8.73 -15.22 -0.64
N ALA A 450 -7.76 -15.95 -1.19
CA ALA A 450 -7.35 -17.27 -0.67
C ALA A 450 -6.75 -17.17 0.74
N PRO A 451 -6.72 -18.29 1.51
CA PRO A 451 -5.95 -18.40 2.75
C PRO A 451 -4.48 -18.01 2.54
N ASP A 452 -3.84 -17.48 3.57
CA ASP A 452 -2.43 -17.10 3.49
C ASP A 452 -1.54 -18.32 3.29
N VAL A 453 -1.86 -19.44 3.96
CA VAL A 453 -1.27 -20.76 3.75
C VAL A 453 -2.40 -21.77 3.54
N ALA A 454 -2.33 -22.58 2.48
CA ALA A 454 -3.25 -23.71 2.28
C ALA A 454 -2.72 -24.98 2.98
N ILE A 455 -3.61 -25.75 3.62
CA ILE A 455 -3.27 -27.06 4.22
C ILE A 455 -3.71 -28.17 3.27
N LEU A 456 -2.77 -29.02 2.88
CA LEU A 456 -2.94 -30.09 1.90
C LEU A 456 -2.74 -31.44 2.59
N ASN A 457 -3.72 -32.36 2.48
CA ASN A 457 -3.72 -33.64 3.22
C ASN A 457 -3.77 -34.86 2.28
N SER A 458 -3.32 -34.72 1.03
CA SER A 458 -3.18 -35.81 0.06
C SER A 458 -2.42 -35.35 -1.19
N ASP A 459 -1.86 -36.31 -1.94
CA ASP A 459 -1.29 -36.11 -3.28
C ASP A 459 -2.28 -35.40 -4.23
N SER A 460 -3.56 -35.78 -4.16
CA SER A 460 -4.60 -35.14 -4.98
C SER A 460 -4.79 -33.68 -4.60
N ALA A 461 -4.83 -33.34 -3.30
CA ALA A 461 -4.94 -31.96 -2.84
C ALA A 461 -3.73 -31.11 -3.27
N ILE A 462 -2.53 -31.70 -3.31
CA ILE A 462 -1.32 -31.04 -3.81
C ILE A 462 -1.43 -30.75 -5.31
N LYS A 463 -1.84 -31.76 -6.10
CA LYS A 463 -2.06 -31.60 -7.54
C LYS A 463 -3.12 -30.53 -7.84
N ASP A 464 -4.28 -30.64 -7.18
CA ASP A 464 -5.41 -29.73 -7.36
C ASP A 464 -5.02 -28.28 -6.98
N PHE A 465 -4.23 -28.10 -5.92
CA PHE A 465 -3.72 -26.79 -5.51
C PHE A 465 -2.76 -26.19 -6.54
N VAL A 466 -1.81 -26.98 -7.07
CA VAL A 466 -0.87 -26.51 -8.11
C VAL A 466 -1.59 -26.18 -9.42
N GLU A 467 -2.58 -26.98 -9.83
CA GLU A 467 -3.41 -26.70 -11.00
C GLU A 467 -4.29 -25.44 -10.83
N ALA A 468 -4.86 -25.24 -9.64
CA ALA A 468 -5.67 -24.07 -9.31
C ALA A 468 -4.83 -22.78 -9.21
N ALA A 469 -3.62 -22.86 -8.64
CA ALA A 469 -2.69 -21.74 -8.52
C ALA A 469 -2.21 -21.21 -9.89
N GLY A 470 -2.09 -22.10 -10.87
CA GLY A 470 -1.72 -21.78 -12.25
C GLY A 470 -0.28 -21.29 -12.40
N THR A 471 0.02 -20.66 -13.54
CA THR A 471 1.40 -20.31 -13.93
C THR A 471 1.82 -18.88 -13.55
N ASN A 472 0.88 -18.02 -13.14
CA ASN A 472 1.12 -16.57 -12.99
C ASN A 472 1.97 -16.17 -11.77
N PHE A 473 2.15 -17.07 -10.79
CA PHE A 473 2.85 -16.80 -9.55
C PHE A 473 3.67 -18.01 -9.12
N PRO A 474 4.84 -17.82 -8.47
CA PRO A 474 5.54 -18.91 -7.80
C PRO A 474 4.68 -19.53 -6.69
N ILE A 475 4.92 -20.83 -6.45
CA ILE A 475 4.20 -21.64 -5.47
C ILE A 475 5.21 -22.23 -4.48
N PHE A 476 4.98 -22.02 -3.19
CA PHE A 476 5.74 -22.61 -2.10
C PHE A 476 4.96 -23.78 -1.46
N LEU A 477 5.49 -24.99 -1.59
CA LEU A 477 4.97 -26.22 -0.97
C LEU A 477 5.88 -26.64 0.19
N GLY A 478 5.40 -26.56 1.43
CA GLY A 478 6.12 -27.02 2.62
C GLY A 478 5.78 -28.46 2.99
N PHE A 479 6.73 -29.38 2.85
CA PHE A 479 6.58 -30.79 3.18
C PHE A 479 7.13 -31.09 4.58
N GLY A 480 6.30 -31.66 5.45
CA GLY A 480 6.67 -31.92 6.85
C GLY A 480 6.89 -30.65 7.68
N LEU A 481 6.32 -29.52 7.26
CA LEU A 481 6.38 -28.22 7.93
C LEU A 481 5.04 -27.88 8.60
N ASP A 482 5.11 -27.24 9.77
CA ASP A 482 3.93 -26.61 10.36
C ASP A 482 3.63 -25.26 9.69
N GLU A 483 2.35 -24.93 9.54
CA GLU A 483 1.87 -23.69 8.93
C GLU A 483 2.50 -22.44 9.57
N SER A 484 2.66 -22.43 10.90
CA SER A 484 3.17 -21.28 11.65
C SER A 484 4.59 -20.86 11.24
N VAL A 485 5.39 -21.79 10.70
CA VAL A 485 6.77 -21.54 10.24
C VAL A 485 6.79 -20.60 9.02
N ILE A 486 5.83 -20.76 8.09
CA ILE A 486 5.78 -19.94 6.86
C ILE A 486 4.71 -18.84 6.91
N LEU A 487 3.75 -18.88 7.84
CA LEU A 487 2.60 -17.97 7.90
C LEU A 487 2.97 -16.48 7.84
N ASN A 488 3.93 -16.02 8.65
CA ASN A 488 4.35 -14.60 8.66
C ASN A 488 4.91 -14.14 7.30
N LEU A 489 5.61 -15.04 6.60
CA LEU A 489 6.22 -14.77 5.30
C LEU A 489 5.17 -14.91 4.18
N ALA A 490 4.21 -15.82 4.33
CA ALA A 490 3.06 -15.95 3.45
C ALA A 490 2.18 -14.68 3.45
N VAL A 491 1.87 -14.13 4.63
CA VAL A 491 1.19 -12.83 4.77
C VAL A 491 2.00 -11.70 4.09
N LYS A 492 3.31 -11.66 4.33
CA LYS A 492 4.23 -10.65 3.76
C LYS A 492 4.32 -10.70 2.23
N TYR A 493 4.28 -11.90 1.65
CA TYR A 493 4.46 -12.14 0.22
C TYR A 493 3.19 -12.59 -0.52
N LYS A 494 2.00 -12.48 0.10
CA LYS A 494 0.70 -12.91 -0.46
C LYS A 494 0.45 -12.42 -1.89
N LYS A 495 0.83 -11.16 -2.18
CA LYS A 495 0.70 -10.53 -3.50
C LYS A 495 1.71 -11.03 -4.55
N LYS A 496 2.77 -11.74 -4.15
CA LYS A 496 3.87 -12.19 -5.01
C LYS A 496 3.97 -13.72 -5.16
N ALA A 497 3.51 -14.52 -4.20
CA ALA A 497 3.62 -15.99 -4.26
C ALA A 497 2.48 -16.71 -3.54
N TRP A 498 2.19 -17.96 -3.92
CA TRP A 498 1.28 -18.88 -3.21
C TRP A 498 2.04 -19.66 -2.14
N PHE A 499 1.39 -20.00 -1.03
CA PHE A 499 2.00 -20.76 0.07
C PHE A 499 1.07 -21.87 0.54
N SER A 500 1.65 -23.01 0.90
CA SER A 500 0.92 -24.17 1.43
C SER A 500 1.83 -25.06 2.27
N VAL A 501 1.22 -25.92 3.08
CA VAL A 501 1.89 -27.03 3.76
C VAL A 501 1.19 -28.35 3.44
N ALA A 502 1.97 -29.37 3.06
CA ALA A 502 1.53 -30.74 2.86
C ALA A 502 1.77 -31.55 4.15
N LYS A 503 0.67 -32.04 4.73
CA LYS A 503 0.67 -32.90 5.92
C LYS A 503 0.85 -34.37 5.58
N ASP A 504 0.20 -34.81 4.50
CA ASP A 504 0.25 -36.17 3.98
C ASP A 504 0.61 -36.14 2.49
N PHE A 505 1.57 -36.96 2.08
CA PHE A 505 2.07 -37.09 0.71
C PHE A 505 2.79 -38.45 0.53
N SER A 506 2.83 -38.97 -0.70
CA SER A 506 3.51 -40.23 -1.03
C SER A 506 4.97 -40.07 -1.48
N GLU A 507 5.70 -41.19 -1.59
CA GLU A 507 7.03 -41.25 -2.21
C GLU A 507 7.00 -40.84 -3.70
N ASP A 508 5.88 -41.03 -4.41
CA ASP A 508 5.70 -40.55 -5.78
C ASP A 508 5.69 -39.01 -5.84
N VAL A 509 5.12 -38.34 -4.83
CA VAL A 509 5.17 -36.88 -4.69
C VAL A 509 6.57 -36.39 -4.31
N MET A 510 7.31 -37.15 -3.49
CA MET A 510 8.72 -36.88 -3.19
C MET A 510 9.58 -36.92 -4.47
N SER A 511 9.37 -37.94 -5.30
CA SER A 511 10.02 -38.10 -6.60
C SER A 511 9.62 -36.99 -7.59
N LEU A 512 8.33 -36.65 -7.68
CA LEU A 512 7.82 -35.61 -8.58
C LEU A 512 8.42 -34.22 -8.29
N TYR A 513 8.60 -33.87 -7.02
CA TYR A 513 9.19 -32.60 -6.59
C TYR A 513 10.67 -32.70 -6.19
N ASP A 514 11.33 -33.83 -6.54
CA ASP A 514 12.77 -34.08 -6.41
C ASP A 514 13.37 -33.89 -5.00
N PHE A 515 12.58 -34.15 -3.93
CA PHE A 515 13.04 -33.99 -2.55
C PHE A 515 13.18 -35.32 -1.80
N ASP A 516 14.30 -35.50 -1.07
CA ASP A 516 14.67 -36.77 -0.44
C ASP A 516 14.47 -36.81 1.08
N LYS A 517 14.20 -35.65 1.70
CA LYS A 517 14.11 -35.47 3.16
C LYS A 517 13.03 -34.47 3.53
N VAL A 518 12.56 -34.55 4.78
CA VAL A 518 11.70 -33.55 5.41
C VAL A 518 12.28 -33.08 6.75
N PRO A 519 12.03 -31.85 7.20
CA PRO A 519 11.24 -30.81 6.51
C PRO A 519 11.91 -30.24 5.24
N ALA A 520 11.09 -29.95 4.24
CA ALA A 520 11.53 -29.33 2.98
C ALA A 520 10.53 -28.25 2.53
N LEU A 521 11.03 -27.19 1.89
CA LEU A 521 10.22 -26.18 1.22
C LEU A 521 10.58 -26.12 -0.26
N VAL A 522 9.66 -26.56 -1.12
CA VAL A 522 9.81 -26.54 -2.58
C VAL A 522 9.20 -25.24 -3.12
N ALA A 523 9.99 -24.48 -3.87
CA ALA A 523 9.53 -23.31 -4.62
C ALA A 523 9.42 -23.68 -6.10
N ILE A 524 8.22 -23.57 -6.67
CA ILE A 524 7.87 -23.98 -8.04
C ILE A 524 7.51 -22.75 -8.87
N TYR A 525 7.93 -22.75 -10.13
CA TYR A 525 7.64 -21.73 -11.14
C TYR A 525 7.01 -22.38 -12.38
N PRO A 526 5.67 -22.57 -12.39
CA PRO A 526 5.05 -23.36 -13.45
C PRO A 526 5.16 -22.71 -14.84
N ALA A 527 5.32 -21.38 -14.93
CA ALA A 527 5.57 -20.68 -16.20
C ALA A 527 6.93 -21.00 -16.84
N TYR A 528 7.92 -21.40 -16.04
CA TYR A 528 9.30 -21.68 -16.48
C TYR A 528 9.64 -23.18 -16.42
N ASN A 529 8.73 -24.02 -15.94
CA ASN A 529 8.98 -25.42 -15.58
C ASN A 529 10.21 -25.58 -14.64
N GLU A 530 10.36 -24.63 -13.72
CA GLU A 530 11.50 -24.54 -12.80
C GLU A 530 11.07 -24.83 -11.36
N GLN A 531 11.95 -25.47 -10.60
CA GLN A 531 11.75 -25.69 -9.16
C GLN A 531 13.07 -25.62 -8.39
N SER A 532 12.97 -25.33 -7.10
CA SER A 532 14.12 -25.38 -6.18
C SER A 532 13.68 -25.79 -4.78
N ILE A 533 14.59 -26.38 -4.01
CA ILE A 533 14.27 -27.01 -2.73
C ILE A 533 15.11 -26.37 -1.61
N PHE A 534 14.53 -26.22 -0.43
CA PHE A 534 15.19 -25.76 0.79
C PHE A 534 14.98 -26.76 1.92
N TYR A 535 16.08 -27.30 2.44
CA TYR A 535 16.09 -28.23 3.59
C TYR A 535 16.36 -27.53 4.94
N GLY A 536 16.32 -26.19 4.96
CA GLY A 536 16.58 -25.38 6.15
C GLY A 536 17.98 -24.73 6.20
N PRO A 537 18.31 -24.05 7.30
CA PRO A 537 17.54 -23.97 8.55
C PRO A 537 16.25 -23.16 8.40
N PHE A 538 15.16 -23.64 9.01
CA PHE A 538 13.83 -23.00 9.00
C PHE A 538 13.71 -21.89 10.06
N GLU A 539 14.71 -21.02 10.11
CA GLU A 539 14.75 -19.83 10.97
C GLU A 539 14.37 -18.60 10.16
N ASP A 540 13.67 -17.63 10.79
CA ASP A 540 13.09 -16.44 10.14
C ASP A 540 13.98 -15.81 9.06
N LYS A 541 15.27 -15.58 9.36
CA LYS A 541 16.18 -14.92 8.42
C LYS A 541 16.50 -15.79 7.20
N PHE A 542 16.96 -17.02 7.40
CA PHE A 542 17.38 -17.90 6.30
C PHE A 542 16.18 -18.30 5.42
N LEU A 543 15.03 -18.55 6.05
CA LEU A 543 13.78 -18.83 5.37
C LEU A 543 13.25 -17.62 4.59
N GLU A 544 13.30 -16.42 5.17
CA GLU A 544 12.93 -15.19 4.45
C GLU A 544 13.87 -14.91 3.27
N ASP A 545 15.18 -15.09 3.44
CA ASP A 545 16.15 -14.85 2.38
C ASP A 545 16.00 -15.89 1.25
N TYR A 546 15.75 -17.17 1.56
CA TYR A 546 15.36 -18.17 0.57
C TYR A 546 14.07 -17.80 -0.17
N ILE A 547 13.00 -17.44 0.56
CA ILE A 547 11.70 -17.07 -0.05
C ILE A 547 11.85 -15.84 -0.95
N LYS A 548 12.58 -14.80 -0.54
CA LYS A 548 12.88 -13.63 -1.39
C LYS A 548 13.59 -14.01 -2.68
N GLN A 549 14.68 -14.79 -2.56
CA GLN A 549 15.48 -15.22 -3.70
C GLN A 549 14.64 -16.10 -4.64
N SER A 550 13.77 -16.92 -4.07
CA SER A 550 12.75 -17.72 -4.74
C SER A 550 11.41 -16.99 -4.96
N LEU A 551 11.42 -15.67 -5.18
CA LEU A 551 10.32 -14.98 -5.90
C LEU A 551 10.58 -14.87 -7.42
N VAL A 552 11.80 -15.14 -7.84
CA VAL A 552 12.28 -15.12 -9.24
C VAL A 552 12.94 -16.47 -9.53
N PRO A 553 12.66 -17.16 -10.66
CA PRO A 553 13.26 -18.45 -10.97
C PRO A 553 14.79 -18.39 -10.98
N LEU A 554 15.44 -19.53 -10.73
CA LEU A 554 16.91 -19.63 -10.68
C LEU A 554 17.56 -19.10 -11.97
N ILE A 555 16.94 -19.40 -13.11
CA ILE A 555 17.31 -18.91 -14.42
C ILE A 555 16.06 -18.51 -15.22
N LEU A 556 16.14 -17.46 -16.05
CA LEU A 556 15.05 -17.06 -16.94
C LEU A 556 15.53 -16.41 -18.25
N PRO A 557 14.76 -16.56 -19.35
CA PRO A 557 14.97 -15.78 -20.56
C PRO A 557 14.70 -14.29 -20.28
N ILE A 558 15.54 -13.41 -20.79
CA ILE A 558 15.44 -11.97 -20.63
C ILE A 558 14.63 -11.38 -21.80
N ASN A 559 13.41 -10.99 -21.47
CA ASN A 559 12.42 -10.41 -22.37
C ASN A 559 11.63 -9.33 -21.60
N GLN A 560 10.69 -8.66 -22.25
CA GLN A 560 9.94 -7.56 -21.61
C GLN A 560 9.07 -7.98 -20.42
N GLU A 561 8.74 -9.27 -20.26
CA GLU A 561 7.94 -9.77 -19.14
C GLU A 561 8.83 -10.14 -17.95
N SER A 562 9.94 -10.84 -18.18
CA SER A 562 10.93 -11.10 -17.14
C SER A 562 11.60 -9.83 -16.62
N LEU A 563 11.87 -8.83 -17.47
CA LEU A 563 12.36 -7.52 -16.99
C LEU A 563 11.37 -6.81 -16.05
N LYS A 564 10.05 -6.99 -16.22
CA LYS A 564 9.04 -6.47 -15.27
C LYS A 564 9.06 -7.23 -13.95
N LEU A 565 9.31 -8.53 -13.96
CA LEU A 565 9.48 -9.35 -12.76
C LEU A 565 10.74 -8.93 -11.97
N LEU A 566 11.83 -8.64 -12.68
CA LEU A 566 13.13 -8.27 -12.10
C LEU A 566 13.22 -6.82 -11.60
N LYS A 567 12.32 -5.93 -12.04
CA LYS A 567 12.34 -4.49 -11.70
C LYS A 567 12.39 -4.17 -10.20
N ASP A 568 11.79 -5.01 -9.37
CA ASP A 568 11.77 -4.86 -7.90
C ASP A 568 12.91 -5.61 -7.20
N ASP A 569 13.71 -6.40 -7.93
CA ASP A 569 14.84 -7.15 -7.40
C ASP A 569 16.10 -6.25 -7.34
N GLN A 570 16.91 -6.43 -6.30
CA GLN A 570 18.15 -5.66 -6.07
C GLN A 570 19.41 -6.48 -6.38
N ARG A 571 19.25 -7.76 -6.72
CA ARG A 571 20.34 -8.63 -7.13
C ARG A 571 20.81 -8.27 -8.54
N LYS A 572 22.12 -8.33 -8.76
CA LYS A 572 22.69 -8.18 -10.10
C LYS A 572 22.38 -9.41 -10.96
N ILE A 573 22.23 -9.18 -12.25
CA ILE A 573 21.86 -10.19 -13.24
C ILE A 573 23.12 -10.68 -13.95
N VAL A 574 23.49 -11.95 -13.77
CA VAL A 574 24.43 -12.65 -14.66
C VAL A 574 23.72 -12.90 -15.98
N LEU A 575 23.94 -12.02 -16.96
CA LEU A 575 23.34 -12.09 -18.27
C LEU A 575 24.25 -12.90 -19.21
N THR A 576 23.74 -14.01 -19.72
CA THR A 576 24.39 -14.82 -20.76
C THR A 576 23.75 -14.53 -22.11
N ILE A 577 24.52 -13.91 -22.99
CA ILE A 577 24.14 -13.62 -24.37
C ILE A 577 24.58 -14.81 -25.22
N MET A 578 23.66 -15.40 -25.97
CA MET A 578 23.85 -16.57 -26.83
C MET A 578 23.42 -16.27 -28.27
N GLU A 579 23.75 -17.13 -29.22
CA GLU A 579 23.34 -16.93 -30.62
C GLU A 579 21.82 -17.12 -30.79
N ASP A 580 21.28 -18.20 -30.21
CA ASP A 580 19.89 -18.63 -30.36
C ASP A 580 19.44 -19.42 -29.12
N GLU A 581 18.31 -19.05 -28.51
CA GLU A 581 17.84 -19.67 -27.25
C GLU A 581 17.38 -21.13 -27.40
N VAL A 582 17.12 -21.59 -28.63
CA VAL A 582 16.59 -22.93 -28.93
C VAL A 582 17.61 -23.89 -29.58
N ASP A 583 18.90 -23.55 -29.57
CA ASP A 583 19.94 -24.49 -30.01
C ASP A 583 20.41 -25.45 -28.89
N GLU A 584 20.84 -26.66 -29.28
CA GLU A 584 21.26 -27.74 -28.36
C GLU A 584 22.42 -27.32 -27.43
N LYS A 585 23.25 -26.38 -27.90
CA LYS A 585 24.38 -25.83 -27.16
C LYS A 585 23.90 -24.89 -26.05
N SER A 586 22.91 -24.06 -26.35
CA SER A 586 22.28 -23.15 -25.40
C SER A 586 21.45 -23.91 -24.37
N GLU A 587 20.71 -24.96 -24.74
CA GLU A 587 20.08 -25.84 -23.75
C GLU A 587 21.09 -26.46 -22.78
N THR A 588 22.25 -26.87 -23.28
CA THR A 588 23.34 -27.45 -22.48
C THR A 588 23.93 -26.38 -21.54
N LEU A 589 24.17 -25.18 -22.05
CA LEU A 589 24.67 -24.05 -21.26
C LEU A 589 23.65 -23.59 -20.20
N ILE A 590 22.35 -23.57 -20.51
CA ILE A 590 21.27 -23.22 -19.57
C ILE A 590 21.25 -24.21 -18.38
N LYS A 591 21.48 -25.51 -18.61
CA LYS A 591 21.61 -26.52 -17.54
C LYS A 591 22.84 -26.26 -16.63
N VAL A 592 23.95 -25.82 -17.21
CA VAL A 592 25.15 -25.40 -16.46
C VAL A 592 24.88 -24.13 -15.66
N LEU A 593 24.29 -23.10 -16.27
CA LEU A 593 23.93 -21.83 -15.62
C LEU A 593 22.91 -22.03 -14.49
N LYS A 594 21.90 -22.90 -14.66
CA LYS A 594 20.96 -23.30 -13.62
C LYS A 594 21.66 -23.93 -12.42
N SER A 595 22.64 -24.81 -12.68
CA SER A 595 23.47 -25.43 -11.63
C SER A 595 24.27 -24.36 -10.88
N ALA A 596 24.90 -23.42 -11.58
CA ALA A 596 25.60 -22.29 -10.98
C ALA A 596 24.66 -21.36 -10.19
N ALA A 597 23.47 -21.06 -10.70
CA ALA A 597 22.46 -20.23 -10.04
C ALA A 597 22.00 -20.82 -8.70
N SER A 598 21.85 -22.14 -8.62
CA SER A 598 21.48 -22.84 -7.38
C SER A 598 22.45 -22.57 -6.22
N ALA A 599 23.74 -22.37 -6.54
CA ALA A 599 24.82 -22.09 -5.60
C ALA A 599 25.11 -20.59 -5.41
N ASN A 600 24.51 -19.70 -6.22
CA ASN A 600 24.80 -18.26 -6.26
C ASN A 600 23.51 -17.42 -6.26
N ARG A 601 22.62 -17.70 -5.29
CA ARG A 601 21.28 -17.07 -5.19
C ARG A 601 21.28 -15.58 -4.85
N ASP A 602 22.42 -15.04 -4.45
CA ASP A 602 22.70 -13.61 -4.33
C ASP A 602 22.74 -12.88 -5.69
N LEU A 603 22.80 -13.64 -6.78
CA LEU A 603 22.66 -13.17 -8.16
C LEU A 603 21.39 -13.75 -8.80
N VAL A 604 20.94 -13.13 -9.89
CA VAL A 604 19.92 -13.66 -10.80
C VAL A 604 20.62 -14.11 -12.08
N PHE A 605 20.23 -15.25 -12.67
CA PHE A 605 20.82 -15.70 -13.93
C PHE A 605 19.83 -15.48 -15.07
N GLY A 606 20.19 -14.62 -16.02
CA GLY A 606 19.41 -14.32 -17.21
C GLY A 606 20.09 -14.86 -18.46
N TYR A 607 19.32 -15.25 -19.47
CA TYR A 607 19.86 -15.52 -20.81
C TYR A 607 19.06 -14.81 -21.89
N VAL A 608 19.70 -14.49 -23.03
CA VAL A 608 19.04 -13.89 -24.19
C VAL A 608 19.76 -14.30 -25.47
N GLY A 609 19.00 -14.69 -26.49
CA GLY A 609 19.55 -14.98 -27.81
C GLY A 609 19.65 -13.75 -28.70
N PHE A 610 20.72 -13.64 -29.47
CA PHE A 610 20.92 -12.56 -30.45
C PHE A 610 19.78 -12.54 -31.48
N LYS A 611 19.30 -13.71 -31.92
CA LYS A 611 18.14 -13.81 -32.84
C LYS A 611 16.81 -13.40 -32.20
N GLN A 612 16.69 -13.48 -30.88
CA GLN A 612 15.47 -13.21 -30.13
C GLN A 612 15.33 -11.72 -29.80
N TRP A 613 16.44 -11.02 -29.50
CA TRP A 613 16.41 -9.59 -29.17
C TRP A 613 17.74 -8.87 -29.47
N ASP A 614 18.08 -8.73 -30.74
CA ASP A 614 19.30 -8.05 -31.23
C ASP A 614 19.43 -6.61 -30.69
N ASP A 615 18.39 -5.77 -30.81
CA ASP A 615 18.35 -4.39 -30.28
C ASP A 615 18.75 -4.28 -28.78
N PHE A 616 18.43 -5.30 -27.98
CA PHE A 616 18.80 -5.36 -26.55
C PHE A 616 20.24 -5.81 -26.37
N VAL A 617 20.65 -6.84 -27.11
CA VAL A 617 21.99 -7.44 -27.06
C VAL A 617 23.08 -6.47 -27.53
N GLU A 618 22.81 -5.65 -28.56
CA GLU A 618 23.74 -4.63 -29.06
C GLU A 618 24.12 -3.60 -27.97
N SER A 619 23.25 -3.35 -26.98
CA SER A 619 23.53 -2.43 -25.87
C SER A 619 24.67 -2.87 -24.93
N PHE A 620 25.07 -4.15 -25.00
CA PHE A 620 26.16 -4.76 -24.23
C PHE A 620 27.46 -4.93 -25.05
N GLU A 621 27.64 -4.14 -26.12
CA GLU A 621 28.74 -4.26 -27.10
C GLU A 621 28.83 -5.69 -27.68
N VAL A 622 27.71 -6.18 -28.22
CA VAL A 622 27.66 -7.45 -28.95
C VAL A 622 27.14 -7.16 -30.35
N ASP A 623 27.95 -7.50 -31.35
CA ASP A 623 27.61 -7.39 -32.77
C ASP A 623 27.69 -8.76 -33.46
N LYS A 624 27.35 -8.81 -34.75
CA LYS A 624 27.38 -10.03 -35.58
C LYS A 624 28.79 -10.61 -35.82
N LYS A 625 29.84 -10.02 -35.23
CA LYS A 625 31.24 -10.51 -35.27
C LYS A 625 31.74 -10.95 -33.90
N THR A 626 30.97 -10.66 -32.85
CA THR A 626 31.30 -11.00 -31.46
C THR A 626 31.20 -12.51 -31.28
N GLN A 627 32.19 -13.12 -30.64
CA GLN A 627 32.13 -14.54 -30.33
C GLN A 627 31.12 -14.78 -29.21
N LEU A 628 30.07 -15.54 -29.51
CA LEU A 628 29.06 -15.97 -28.54
C LEU A 628 29.29 -17.42 -28.12
N PRO A 629 28.86 -17.80 -26.89
CA PRO A 629 28.17 -16.99 -25.90
C PRO A 629 29.10 -16.09 -25.05
N LYS A 630 28.57 -14.93 -24.65
CA LYS A 630 29.24 -13.89 -23.84
C LYS A 630 28.50 -13.71 -22.51
N MET A 631 29.22 -13.63 -21.40
CA MET A 631 28.65 -13.40 -20.08
C MET A 631 29.00 -12.00 -19.55
N VAL A 632 28.04 -11.34 -18.91
CA VAL A 632 28.24 -10.06 -18.20
C VAL A 632 27.45 -10.06 -16.89
N VAL A 633 27.86 -9.24 -15.93
CA VAL A 633 27.04 -8.97 -14.72
C VAL A 633 26.43 -7.59 -14.85
N TRP A 634 25.11 -7.50 -14.96
CA TRP A 634 24.36 -6.26 -15.17
C TRP A 634 23.67 -5.81 -13.87
N ASP A 635 23.61 -4.51 -13.62
CA ASP A 635 22.93 -3.92 -12.47
C ASP A 635 21.39 -3.82 -12.61
N GLY A 636 20.88 -4.08 -13.82
CA GLY A 636 19.47 -3.91 -14.16
C GLY A 636 19.09 -2.49 -14.60
N ASN A 637 20.03 -1.56 -14.73
CA ASN A 637 19.78 -0.19 -15.20
C ASN A 637 20.68 0.17 -16.39
N GLU A 638 21.85 0.75 -16.11
CA GLU A 638 22.77 1.37 -17.06
C GLU A 638 24.19 0.80 -16.95
N GLU A 639 24.52 0.07 -15.89
CA GLU A 639 25.89 -0.38 -15.60
C GLU A 639 26.03 -1.90 -15.72
N TYR A 640 27.07 -2.36 -16.43
CA TYR A 640 27.43 -3.77 -16.46
C TYR A 640 28.94 -3.98 -16.29
N TYR A 641 29.29 -5.20 -15.89
CA TYR A 641 30.65 -5.60 -15.57
C TYR A 641 31.05 -6.77 -16.48
N THR A 642 32.17 -6.64 -17.19
CA THR A 642 32.84 -7.74 -17.89
C THR A 642 33.98 -8.26 -17.04
N VAL A 643 34.09 -9.58 -16.84
CA VAL A 643 35.17 -10.20 -16.08
C VAL A 643 36.42 -10.30 -16.97
N ILE A 644 37.59 -10.02 -16.41
CA ILE A 644 38.85 -10.01 -17.16
C ILE A 644 39.27 -11.45 -17.47
N GLY A 645 39.48 -11.76 -18.75
CA GLY A 645 39.91 -13.09 -19.22
C GLY A 645 38.78 -14.11 -19.40
N SER A 646 37.52 -13.67 -19.45
CA SER A 646 36.34 -14.50 -19.72
C SER A 646 35.70 -14.19 -21.08
N ASP A 647 36.50 -14.17 -22.14
CA ASP A 647 36.11 -13.54 -23.42
C ASP A 647 35.04 -14.34 -24.20
N SER A 648 34.94 -15.66 -24.02
CA SER A 648 33.85 -16.50 -24.54
C SER A 648 33.77 -17.87 -23.83
N VAL A 649 32.58 -18.48 -23.77
CA VAL A 649 32.42 -19.86 -23.28
C VAL A 649 32.59 -20.86 -24.45
N ASN A 650 33.48 -21.83 -24.31
CA ASN A 650 33.78 -22.85 -25.31
C ASN A 650 33.11 -24.18 -24.95
N GLU A 651 32.77 -24.97 -25.98
CA GLU A 651 31.92 -26.17 -25.85
C GLU A 651 32.46 -27.26 -24.91
N THR A 652 33.79 -27.36 -24.75
CA THR A 652 34.43 -28.48 -24.04
C THR A 652 34.53 -28.31 -22.52
N ASP A 653 34.31 -27.11 -21.97
CA ASP A 653 34.53 -26.85 -20.53
C ASP A 653 33.62 -25.74 -19.96
N MET A 654 32.36 -25.71 -20.40
CA MET A 654 31.38 -24.67 -20.03
C MET A 654 31.26 -24.46 -18.50
N GLY A 655 31.27 -25.55 -17.72
CA GLY A 655 31.12 -25.49 -16.26
C GLY A 655 32.26 -24.76 -15.55
N ASN A 656 33.51 -25.08 -15.89
CA ASN A 656 34.70 -24.42 -15.34
C ASN A 656 34.76 -22.94 -15.75
N GLN A 657 34.33 -22.61 -16.96
CA GLN A 657 34.31 -21.24 -17.45
C GLN A 657 33.24 -20.39 -16.74
N VAL A 658 32.03 -20.93 -16.51
CA VAL A 658 31.00 -20.27 -15.68
C VAL A 658 31.51 -20.08 -14.25
N SER A 659 32.16 -21.08 -13.64
CA SER A 659 32.76 -20.94 -12.30
C SER A 659 33.83 -19.85 -12.25
N LYS A 660 34.79 -19.87 -13.19
CA LYS A 660 35.86 -18.85 -13.29
C LYS A 660 35.32 -17.43 -13.50
N PHE A 661 34.25 -17.29 -14.29
CA PHE A 661 33.57 -16.00 -14.46
C PHE A 661 33.01 -15.50 -13.13
N LEU A 662 32.31 -16.35 -12.37
CA LEU A 662 31.72 -15.99 -11.08
C LEU A 662 32.78 -15.73 -10.00
N GLU A 663 33.88 -16.49 -10.00
CA GLU A 663 35.04 -16.27 -9.14
C GLU A 663 35.71 -14.92 -9.45
N GLY A 664 36.07 -14.67 -10.71
CA GLY A 664 36.67 -13.40 -11.13
C GLY A 664 35.77 -12.19 -10.86
N TYR A 665 34.45 -12.33 -10.98
CA TYR A 665 33.50 -11.30 -10.54
C TYR A 665 33.56 -11.05 -9.02
N LYS A 666 33.55 -12.12 -8.20
CA LYS A 666 33.62 -12.03 -6.73
C LYS A 666 34.94 -11.48 -6.21
N GLU A 667 36.04 -11.75 -6.91
CA GLU A 667 37.38 -11.20 -6.62
C GLU A 667 37.53 -9.73 -7.03
N GLY A 668 36.59 -9.18 -7.80
CA GLY A 668 36.67 -7.81 -8.32
C GLY A 668 37.56 -7.65 -9.56
N SER A 669 37.91 -8.75 -10.23
CA SER A 669 38.67 -8.79 -11.49
C SER A 669 37.78 -8.39 -12.68
N VAL A 670 37.20 -7.19 -12.62
CA VAL A 670 36.14 -6.71 -13.52
C VAL A 670 36.48 -5.36 -14.16
N VAL A 671 35.94 -5.15 -15.35
CA VAL A 671 35.86 -3.84 -16.00
C VAL A 671 34.40 -3.40 -15.99
N GLN A 672 34.13 -2.25 -15.35
CA GLN A 672 32.82 -1.60 -15.39
C GLN A 672 32.63 -0.89 -16.73
N LYS A 673 31.43 -1.02 -17.30
CA LYS A 673 30.98 -0.39 -18.54
C LYS A 673 29.56 0.12 -18.37
N ASN A 674 29.18 1.07 -19.24
CA ASN A 674 27.82 1.58 -19.32
C ASN A 674 27.17 1.09 -20.61
N LEU A 675 25.86 0.86 -20.60
CA LEU A 675 25.11 0.50 -21.80
C LEU A 675 25.27 1.57 -22.88
N SER A 676 25.49 1.14 -24.12
CA SER A 676 25.53 2.03 -25.30
C SER A 676 24.14 2.48 -25.79
N GLY A 677 23.07 1.99 -25.13
CA GLY A 677 21.70 2.07 -25.60
C GLY A 677 20.66 2.43 -24.53
N PRO A 678 19.38 2.07 -24.73
CA PRO A 678 18.29 2.43 -23.83
C PRO A 678 18.42 1.76 -22.45
N THR A 679 17.91 2.42 -21.39
CA THR A 679 17.85 1.82 -20.05
C THR A 679 16.83 0.68 -19.96
N MET A 680 16.91 -0.19 -18.93
CA MET A 680 15.88 -1.23 -18.67
C MET A 680 14.45 -0.67 -18.70
N MET A 681 14.22 0.50 -18.09
CA MET A 681 12.91 1.17 -18.08
C MET A 681 12.47 1.61 -19.49
N SER A 682 13.41 1.92 -20.39
CA SER A 682 13.12 2.19 -21.79
C SER A 682 12.74 0.91 -22.54
N PHE A 683 13.45 -0.21 -22.34
CA PHE A 683 13.06 -1.50 -22.92
C PHE A 683 11.67 -1.97 -22.46
N ILE A 684 11.31 -1.75 -21.19
CA ILE A 684 9.96 -2.01 -20.65
C ILE A 684 8.89 -1.12 -21.32
N LYS A 685 9.23 0.11 -21.74
CA LYS A 685 8.31 1.09 -22.34
C LYS A 685 8.26 1.09 -23.88
N SER A 686 9.30 0.57 -24.54
CA SER A 686 9.53 0.68 -25.99
C SER A 686 8.35 0.20 -26.84
N ASN A 687 7.60 -0.78 -26.33
CA ASN A 687 6.44 -1.38 -27.00
C ASN A 687 5.23 -0.44 -27.18
N ILE A 688 5.26 0.78 -26.63
CA ILE A 688 4.29 1.84 -26.95
C ILE A 688 4.66 2.56 -28.26
N GLY A 689 5.92 2.97 -28.41
CA GLY A 689 6.39 3.75 -29.56
C GLY A 689 6.31 2.97 -30.87
N VAL A 690 6.84 1.73 -30.89
CA VAL A 690 6.89 0.90 -32.12
C VAL A 690 5.48 0.49 -32.57
N LYS A 691 4.58 0.15 -31.64
CA LYS A 691 3.18 -0.18 -31.98
C LYS A 691 2.41 1.04 -32.49
N ILE A 692 2.60 2.21 -31.88
CA ILE A 692 2.03 3.46 -32.40
C ILE A 692 2.57 3.77 -33.80
N PHE A 693 3.87 3.60 -34.04
CA PHE A 693 4.48 3.82 -35.36
C PHE A 693 3.93 2.86 -36.42
N LEU A 694 3.82 1.56 -36.12
CA LEU A 694 3.24 0.57 -37.03
C LEU A 694 1.75 0.82 -37.30
N ILE A 695 0.98 1.26 -36.29
CA ILE A 695 -0.42 1.67 -36.47
C ILE A 695 -0.49 2.93 -37.36
N PHE A 696 0.36 3.94 -37.14
CA PHE A 696 0.43 5.12 -37.99
C PHE A 696 0.82 4.78 -39.43
N LEU A 697 1.80 3.90 -39.63
CA LEU A 697 2.23 3.43 -40.95
C LEU A 697 1.10 2.66 -41.67
N PHE A 698 0.37 1.81 -40.94
CA PHE A 698 -0.79 1.10 -41.46
C PHE A 698 -1.93 2.05 -41.83
N VAL A 699 -2.26 3.01 -40.96
CA VAL A 699 -3.27 4.06 -41.25
C VAL A 699 -2.84 4.91 -42.45
N LEU A 700 -1.56 5.27 -42.56
CA LEU A 700 -1.03 6.02 -43.70
C LEU A 700 -1.14 5.22 -45.01
N LEU A 701 -0.78 3.93 -45.00
CA LEU A 701 -0.93 3.03 -46.14
C LEU A 701 -2.40 2.88 -46.57
N VAL A 702 -3.32 2.70 -45.61
CA VAL A 702 -4.77 2.66 -45.86
C VAL A 702 -5.27 3.99 -46.42
N MET A 703 -4.79 5.13 -45.91
CA MET A 703 -5.20 6.45 -46.39
C MET A 703 -4.66 6.74 -47.80
N ILE A 704 -3.45 6.30 -48.12
CA ILE A 704 -2.88 6.34 -49.48
C ILE A 704 -3.69 5.45 -50.42
N LEU A 705 -4.10 4.24 -49.97
CA LEU A 705 -4.94 3.34 -50.74
C LEU A 705 -6.30 4.00 -51.05
N ILE A 706 -6.97 4.58 -50.05
CA ILE A 706 -8.24 5.30 -50.22
C ILE A 706 -8.06 6.51 -51.15
N LEU A 707 -7.01 7.32 -50.99
CA LEU A 707 -6.74 8.44 -51.89
C LEU A 707 -6.43 8.00 -53.33
N SER A 708 -5.86 6.80 -53.52
CA SER A 708 -5.64 6.23 -54.85
C SER A 708 -6.94 5.75 -55.50
N THR A 709 -7.85 5.13 -54.73
CA THR A 709 -9.16 4.70 -55.25
C THR A 709 -10.13 5.86 -55.48
N MET A 710 -9.96 7.01 -54.81
CA MET A 710 -10.75 8.21 -55.07
C MET A 710 -10.28 9.04 -56.30
N LYS A 711 -9.26 8.58 -57.04
CA LYS A 711 -8.65 9.36 -58.12
C LYS A 711 -9.01 8.95 -59.54
N GLU A 712 -9.84 7.92 -59.71
CA GLU A 712 -10.34 7.48 -61.02
C GLU A 712 -11.86 7.49 -61.09
N GLU A 713 -12.42 8.65 -61.46
CA GLU A 713 -13.64 8.74 -62.30
C GLU A 713 -13.83 10.17 -62.84
N PRO A 714 -13.56 10.44 -64.13
CA PRO A 714 -13.89 11.72 -64.75
C PRO A 714 -15.36 11.73 -65.21
N LEU A 715 -16.10 12.74 -64.76
CA LEU A 715 -17.50 12.99 -65.13
C LEU A 715 -17.68 13.18 -66.65
N THR A 716 -18.45 12.31 -67.30
CA THR A 716 -19.10 12.59 -68.60
C THR A 716 -20.62 12.61 -68.45
N VAL A 717 -21.19 13.80 -68.63
CA VAL A 717 -22.63 14.05 -68.53
C VAL A 717 -23.33 13.54 -69.79
N GLY A 718 -24.28 12.61 -69.61
CA GLY A 718 -25.19 12.14 -70.66
C GLY A 718 -26.65 12.36 -70.25
N THR A 719 -27.33 13.29 -70.91
CA THR A 719 -28.76 13.59 -70.71
C THR A 719 -29.69 12.45 -71.17
N ARG A 720 -30.91 12.44 -70.60
CA ARG A 720 -32.23 12.08 -71.18
C ARG A 720 -32.97 11.01 -70.35
N GLU A 721 -33.99 11.33 -69.52
CA GLU A 721 -35.39 11.75 -69.81
C GLU A 721 -36.35 10.55 -69.96
N GLN A 722 -37.32 10.50 -69.04
CA GLN A 722 -38.66 9.86 -69.09
C GLN A 722 -38.87 8.34 -69.28
N SER A 723 -39.60 7.80 -68.28
CA SER A 723 -40.82 6.96 -68.35
C SER A 723 -40.80 5.51 -68.84
N GLU A 724 -41.49 4.67 -68.04
CA GLU A 724 -42.20 3.43 -68.42
C GLU A 724 -41.36 2.25 -68.96
N ASP A 725 -41.81 0.99 -68.90
CA ASP A 725 -42.67 0.20 -68.00
C ASP A 725 -42.44 -1.28 -68.43
N ARG A 726 -42.81 -2.28 -67.61
CA ARG A 726 -42.86 -3.72 -67.94
C ARG A 726 -41.54 -4.43 -68.31
N ARG A 727 -41.45 -5.77 -68.28
CA ARG A 727 -42.02 -6.88 -67.44
C ARG A 727 -41.38 -8.17 -67.97
N THR A 728 -41.21 -9.16 -67.10
CA THR A 728 -41.06 -10.62 -67.43
C THR A 728 -39.83 -11.00 -68.28
N SER A 729 -39.28 -12.21 -68.21
CA SER A 729 -39.94 -13.51 -68.02
C SER A 729 -39.05 -14.60 -67.37
N THR A 730 -39.60 -15.33 -66.39
CA THR A 730 -39.67 -16.82 -66.24
C THR A 730 -38.46 -17.72 -66.61
N PHE A 731 -38.17 -18.86 -65.98
CA PHE A 731 -39.03 -19.82 -65.25
C PHE A 731 -38.21 -20.82 -64.39
N SER A 732 -38.90 -21.72 -63.66
CA SER A 732 -38.46 -23.05 -63.12
C SER A 732 -37.34 -23.10 -62.04
N THR A 733 -37.40 -23.93 -60.98
CA THR A 733 -38.43 -24.89 -60.49
C THR A 733 -38.16 -25.26 -59.00
N GLU A 734 -39.22 -25.59 -58.25
CA GLU A 734 -39.44 -26.74 -57.30
C GLU A 734 -38.25 -27.30 -56.46
N ASP A 735 -38.35 -27.81 -55.23
CA ASP A 735 -39.36 -27.85 -54.13
C ASP A 735 -38.64 -28.39 -52.84
N THR A 736 -39.19 -28.71 -51.65
CA THR A 736 -40.57 -28.93 -51.15
C THR A 736 -40.65 -28.64 -49.64
N ASP A 737 -41.82 -28.19 -49.17
CA ASP A 737 -42.57 -28.54 -47.94
C ASP A 737 -41.97 -29.24 -46.68
N LYS A 738 -42.34 -28.66 -45.52
CA LYS A 738 -43.08 -29.22 -44.35
C LYS A 738 -42.44 -29.51 -42.98
N GLU A 739 -43.02 -28.82 -41.98
CA GLU A 739 -43.59 -29.30 -40.70
C GLU A 739 -42.87 -30.43 -39.93
N ASP A 740 -42.09 -30.05 -38.90
CA ASP A 740 -42.47 -30.17 -37.46
C ASP A 740 -41.59 -29.23 -36.59
#